data_AF-A0A7J2NIU1-F1
#
_entry.id   AF-A0A7J2NIU1-F1
#
_cell.length_a   1.000
_cell.length_b   1.000
_cell.length_c   1.000
_cell.angle_alpha   90.00
_cell.angle_beta   90.00
_cell.angle_gamma   90.00
#
_symmetry.space_group_name_H-M   'P 1'
#
loop_
_entity.id
_entity.type
_entity.pdbx_description
1 polymer ?
#
loop_
_entity_poly.entity_id
_entity_poly.type
_entity_poly.pdbx_seq_one_letter_code
_entity_poly.pdbx_strand_id
1 'polypeptide(L)'
;MASELRIPEGIVVRTARGGTEILRNILNDLKQYSFSGYIKVILKKDTMNSTGYLVIEQGTPAMSIYQFEKSEPREIKRIYAGDKSLRFIWEDSQDKLSLIELHSRVPKEEFDRRFPDAKLTVTEEFEAQISKPQKPKKLRVTVSKRDKEMEGTPEDEKEEDPIWQEIQKIRRQGYQVEELEEIYGVNRSAAKRELAAYQEKVEELKKLEKMLDNLPNVGLDEEIARVKKGLNSPRQLEEIKEEFEILKDLTKQRIEKTKVAEKKIEEDLKRKKQQEKVGDLYDLILQYQSGSIPSAEASVCPKCGGILDGSGVCSKCAEGGEEEVQTFPDSMVFENFVVGNNCKFAYAAAVAVAHAPDKAYNPLYIYGKTGLGKTHLLNAIAKYIVGSSSGISVSLLRCEKFAEELDHAMKTERMTKFRSSYRNRKILLIDDFQFVAGKELAQEEMLYLVEETLRNGGQIVVASDRLPAEIPRLNERLAAKIQGGLIADIQLPDKDTRMQILKMKITEKGKGKELNEQVLEYISEHVKTNVRELEAALNRLIAFSAVMKLEIDLQLAKEVLSPTITSTASPEALQFDIDIMPGHSYLIEEERPIQSNRLLMKKIEEGYKGLEVTRMNPHQVREKFGSLAEILWLTDKDSQTEKTVSPSLEMIMHLIEEFNLKTEKGIVLLDGLQYLISNTSFEGVLRFIRRLIDEFSESSSTLMISISPGTLKSQELSILEREMEIIKFS
;
A
#
# COMPACT_ATOMS: atom_id res chain seq x y z
N MET A 1 45.88 -15.12 -8.85
CA MET A 1 44.95 -15.21 -10.00
C MET A 1 44.04 -14.01 -9.93
N ALA A 2 44.19 -13.06 -10.85
CA ALA A 2 43.32 -11.88 -10.91
C ALA A 2 41.94 -12.33 -11.40
N SER A 3 40.97 -12.43 -10.50
CA SER A 3 39.59 -12.72 -10.89
C SER A 3 39.05 -11.53 -11.68
N GLU A 4 38.74 -11.75 -12.96
CA GLU A 4 37.89 -10.83 -13.73
C GLU A 4 36.62 -10.53 -12.91
N LEU A 5 36.29 -9.25 -12.80
CA LEU A 5 35.08 -8.79 -12.13
C LEU A 5 33.86 -9.21 -12.98
N ARG A 6 33.31 -10.40 -12.72
CA ARG A 6 32.15 -10.92 -13.44
C ARG A 6 30.86 -10.34 -12.85
N ILE A 7 30.47 -9.19 -13.39
CA ILE A 7 29.22 -8.52 -13.09
C ILE A 7 28.06 -9.22 -13.83
N PRO A 8 26.94 -9.54 -13.15
CA PRO A 8 25.75 -10.10 -13.81
C PRO A 8 25.27 -9.23 -14.97
N GLU A 9 24.93 -9.85 -16.09
CA GLU A 9 24.54 -9.13 -17.31
C GLU A 9 23.15 -8.50 -17.16
N GLY A 10 23.05 -7.21 -17.53
CA GLY A 10 21.80 -6.46 -17.60
C GLY A 10 21.53 -5.98 -19.02
N ILE A 11 20.29 -5.56 -19.28
CA ILE A 11 19.89 -4.97 -20.56
C ILE A 11 20.11 -3.45 -20.48
N VAL A 12 20.92 -2.89 -21.38
CA VAL A 12 21.11 -1.44 -21.51
C VAL A 12 19.79 -0.81 -21.93
N VAL A 13 19.25 0.07 -21.09
CA VAL A 13 17.99 0.80 -21.34
C VAL A 13 18.21 2.27 -21.64
N ARG A 14 19.34 2.84 -21.23
CA ARG A 14 19.71 4.24 -21.49
C ARG A 14 21.22 4.40 -21.52
N THR A 15 21.72 5.27 -22.38
CA THR A 15 23.12 5.71 -22.37
C THR A 15 23.19 7.23 -22.33
N ALA A 16 24.23 7.76 -21.69
CA ALA A 16 24.50 9.18 -21.56
C ALA A 16 26.01 9.44 -21.56
N ARG A 17 26.43 10.62 -22.01
CA ARG A 17 27.82 11.07 -21.81
C ARG A 17 27.94 11.77 -20.46
N GLY A 18 29.06 11.58 -19.79
CA GLY A 18 29.35 12.26 -18.53
C GLY A 18 29.43 13.77 -18.68
N GLY A 19 29.33 14.43 -17.54
CA GLY A 19 29.28 15.87 -17.45
C GLY A 19 28.76 16.30 -16.09
N THR A 20 28.96 17.58 -15.78
CA THR A 20 28.46 18.18 -14.54
C THR A 20 26.94 17.94 -14.42
N GLU A 21 26.54 17.26 -13.35
CA GLU A 21 25.14 16.94 -13.00
C GLU A 21 24.43 15.82 -13.78
N ILE A 22 25.07 15.18 -14.77
CA ILE A 22 24.39 14.13 -15.56
C ILE A 22 23.99 12.92 -14.69
N LEU A 23 24.94 12.38 -13.92
CA LEU A 23 24.66 11.25 -13.04
C LEU A 23 23.63 11.60 -11.96
N ARG A 24 23.67 12.85 -11.46
CA ARG A 24 22.70 13.37 -10.50
C ARG A 24 21.27 13.36 -11.06
N ASN A 25 21.11 13.87 -12.27
CA ASN A 25 19.80 13.94 -12.92
C ASN A 25 19.25 12.54 -13.18
N ILE A 26 20.10 11.61 -13.64
CA ILE A 26 19.71 10.20 -13.80
C ILE A 26 19.24 9.61 -12.46
N LEU A 27 19.95 9.83 -11.36
CA LEU A 27 19.53 9.32 -10.05
C LEU A 27 18.22 9.94 -9.54
N ASN A 28 18.00 11.23 -9.78
CA ASN A 28 16.74 11.89 -9.44
C ASN A 28 15.57 11.37 -10.26
N ASP A 29 15.75 11.12 -11.56
CA ASP A 29 14.74 10.49 -12.41
C ASP A 29 14.37 9.11 -11.85
N LEU A 30 15.37 8.28 -11.52
CA LEU A 30 15.14 6.89 -11.09
C LEU A 30 14.43 6.76 -9.73
N LYS A 31 14.57 7.74 -8.84
CA LYS A 31 13.81 7.82 -7.57
C LYS A 31 12.30 7.87 -7.81
N GLN A 32 11.84 8.44 -8.92
CA GLN A 32 10.41 8.58 -9.22
C GLN A 32 9.77 7.27 -9.73
N TYR A 33 10.56 6.32 -10.21
CA TYR A 33 10.07 5.13 -10.93
C TYR A 33 10.34 3.79 -10.23
N SER A 34 10.75 3.78 -8.96
CA SER A 34 11.08 2.55 -8.20
C SER A 34 12.05 1.60 -8.96
N PHE A 35 12.99 2.17 -9.72
CA PHE A 35 13.86 1.41 -10.62
C PHE A 35 14.78 0.43 -9.89
N SER A 36 14.98 -0.76 -10.45
CA SER A 36 15.92 -1.76 -9.95
C SER A 36 16.86 -2.25 -11.06
N GLY A 37 18.17 -2.11 -10.84
CA GLY A 37 19.21 -2.37 -11.84
C GLY A 37 20.58 -1.82 -11.41
N TYR A 38 21.46 -1.49 -12.36
CA TYR A 38 22.70 -0.76 -12.04
C TYR A 38 23.04 0.30 -13.09
N ILE A 39 23.78 1.32 -12.66
CA ILE A 39 24.42 2.31 -13.52
C ILE A 39 25.89 1.91 -13.69
N LYS A 40 26.36 1.86 -14.94
CA LYS A 40 27.75 1.59 -15.28
C LYS A 40 28.40 2.87 -15.81
N VAL A 41 29.49 3.31 -15.18
CA VAL A 41 30.26 4.49 -15.60
C VAL A 41 31.61 4.02 -16.12
N ILE A 42 31.93 4.35 -17.37
CA ILE A 42 33.16 3.92 -18.05
C ILE A 42 33.95 5.16 -18.43
N LEU A 43 35.20 5.26 -17.99
CA LEU A 43 36.10 6.33 -18.41
C LEU A 43 37.37 5.73 -19.00
N LYS A 44 37.68 6.09 -20.24
CA LYS A 44 38.89 5.68 -20.95
C LYS A 44 39.76 6.90 -21.23
N LYS A 45 40.98 6.89 -20.71
CA LYS A 45 42.02 7.90 -20.93
C LYS A 45 43.30 7.21 -21.40
N ASP A 46 44.17 7.93 -22.09
CA ASP A 46 45.35 7.37 -22.79
C ASP A 46 46.26 6.50 -21.90
N THR A 47 46.26 6.73 -20.58
CA THR A 47 47.11 5.99 -19.62
C THR A 47 46.34 5.26 -18.52
N MET A 48 45.00 5.33 -18.54
CA MET A 48 44.14 4.90 -17.43
C MET A 48 42.72 4.57 -17.91
N ASN A 49 42.22 3.40 -17.51
CA ASN A 49 40.84 2.99 -17.71
C ASN A 49 40.17 2.74 -16.37
N SER A 50 38.92 3.15 -16.25
CA SER A 50 38.10 2.85 -15.08
C SER A 50 36.69 2.42 -15.46
N THR A 51 36.11 1.58 -14.61
CA THR A 51 34.73 1.14 -14.74
C THR A 51 34.09 1.06 -13.36
N GLY A 52 33.03 1.83 -13.19
CA GLY A 52 32.21 1.92 -12.01
C GLY A 52 30.85 1.24 -12.19
N TYR A 53 30.36 0.58 -11.15
CA TYR A 53 29.03 0.00 -11.08
C TYR A 53 28.32 0.52 -9.84
N LEU A 54 27.14 1.09 -10.02
CA LEU A 54 26.28 1.61 -8.96
C LEU A 54 24.93 0.90 -9.00
N VAL A 55 24.69 -0.02 -8.09
CA VAL A 55 23.46 -0.80 -8.01
C VAL A 55 22.36 0.06 -7.39
N ILE A 56 21.21 0.11 -8.08
CA ILE A 56 20.04 0.88 -7.69
C ILE A 56 18.93 -0.09 -7.29
N GLU A 57 18.34 0.12 -6.12
CA GLU A 57 17.20 -0.61 -5.60
C GLU A 57 16.07 0.35 -5.27
N GLN A 58 14.90 0.12 -5.87
CA GLN A 58 13.73 0.98 -5.69
C GLN A 58 14.06 2.47 -5.89
N GLY A 59 14.92 2.79 -6.86
CA GLY A 59 15.36 4.15 -7.16
C GLY A 59 16.45 4.71 -6.24
N THR A 60 16.97 3.94 -5.28
CA THR A 60 18.03 4.37 -4.35
C THR A 60 19.33 3.60 -4.56
N PRO A 61 20.51 4.25 -4.50
CA PRO A 61 21.78 3.54 -4.54
C PRO A 61 21.95 2.61 -3.33
N ALA A 62 22.17 1.32 -3.60
CA ALA A 62 22.33 0.29 -2.57
C ALA A 62 23.75 -0.26 -2.46
N MET A 63 24.46 -0.37 -3.60
CA MET A 63 25.83 -0.91 -3.64
C MET A 63 26.67 -0.18 -4.67
N SER A 64 27.99 -0.15 -4.46
CA SER A 64 28.91 0.32 -5.50
C SER A 64 30.22 -0.46 -5.57
N ILE A 65 30.75 -0.58 -6.79
CA ILE A 65 32.01 -1.24 -7.10
C ILE A 65 32.74 -0.40 -8.14
N TYR A 66 34.05 -0.20 -7.97
CA TYR A 66 34.86 0.59 -8.88
C TYR A 66 36.16 -0.14 -9.21
N GLN A 67 36.42 -0.32 -10.51
CA GLN A 67 37.63 -0.94 -11.03
C GLN A 67 38.46 0.10 -11.77
N PHE A 68 39.77 0.06 -11.53
CA PHE A 68 40.75 0.96 -12.11
C PHE A 68 41.92 0.15 -12.65
N GLU A 69 42.37 0.49 -13.86
CA GLU A 69 43.50 -0.12 -14.57
C GLU A 69 44.40 0.97 -15.15
N LYS A 70 45.70 0.92 -14.85
CA LYS A 70 46.71 1.85 -15.38
C LYS A 70 47.62 1.13 -16.38
N SER A 71 47.79 1.70 -17.57
CA SER A 71 48.36 0.97 -18.70
C SER A 71 49.90 0.89 -18.73
N GLU A 72 50.67 1.72 -18.00
CA GLU A 72 52.16 1.62 -17.96
C GLU A 72 52.80 2.24 -16.70
N PRO A 73 54.03 1.82 -16.29
CA PRO A 73 54.84 0.67 -16.74
C PRO A 73 54.71 -0.56 -15.82
N ARG A 74 53.76 -0.54 -14.88
CA ARG A 74 53.29 -1.72 -14.14
C ARG A 74 51.77 -1.72 -14.23
N GLU A 75 51.20 -2.77 -14.80
CA GLU A 75 49.75 -2.94 -14.92
C GLU A 75 49.16 -3.04 -13.51
N ILE A 76 48.64 -1.92 -13.00
CA ILE A 76 48.04 -1.84 -11.67
C ILE A 76 46.54 -1.91 -11.85
N LYS A 77 45.96 -3.06 -11.48
CA LYS A 77 44.51 -3.26 -11.36
C LYS A 77 44.10 -3.12 -9.90
N ARG A 78 43.17 -2.21 -9.62
CA ARG A 78 42.59 -2.02 -8.27
C ARG A 78 41.08 -2.09 -8.34
N ILE A 79 40.49 -2.75 -7.36
CA ILE A 79 39.04 -2.84 -7.17
C ILE A 79 38.73 -2.22 -5.82
N TYR A 80 37.74 -1.33 -5.80
CA TYR A 80 37.19 -0.70 -4.60
C TYR A 80 35.70 -1.05 -4.52
N ALA A 81 35.15 -1.11 -3.31
CA ALA A 81 33.76 -1.43 -3.04
C ALA A 81 33.21 -0.51 -1.93
N GLY A 82 31.89 -0.35 -1.85
CA GLY A 82 31.21 0.44 -0.82
C GLY A 82 31.38 1.95 -0.99
N ASP A 83 31.34 2.73 0.09
CA ASP A 83 31.27 4.20 0.01
C ASP A 83 32.49 4.83 -0.70
N LYS A 84 33.64 4.15 -0.66
CA LYS A 84 34.87 4.59 -1.34
C LYS A 84 34.77 4.46 -2.87
N SER A 85 34.15 3.41 -3.39
CA SER A 85 33.91 3.30 -4.84
C SER A 85 32.90 4.32 -5.32
N LEU A 86 31.88 4.65 -4.52
CA LEU A 86 30.86 5.65 -4.88
C LEU A 86 31.48 7.01 -5.21
N ARG A 87 32.47 7.46 -4.43
CA ARG A 87 33.19 8.72 -4.68
C ARG A 87 33.91 8.71 -6.03
N PHE A 88 34.62 7.62 -6.36
CA PHE A 88 35.32 7.50 -7.64
C PHE A 88 34.38 7.42 -8.84
N ILE A 89 33.23 6.73 -8.70
CA ILE A 89 32.18 6.69 -9.72
C ILE A 89 31.64 8.08 -9.99
N TRP A 90 31.40 8.86 -8.92
CA TRP A 90 30.91 10.23 -9.03
C TRP A 90 31.90 11.15 -9.73
N GLU A 91 33.18 11.11 -9.33
CA GLU A 91 34.25 11.88 -9.96
C GLU A 91 34.38 11.55 -11.45
N ASP A 92 34.41 10.27 -11.82
CA ASP A 92 34.52 9.85 -13.22
C ASP A 92 33.31 10.25 -14.06
N SER A 93 32.10 10.24 -13.48
CA SER A 93 30.86 10.63 -14.17
C SER A 93 30.81 12.10 -14.55
N GLN A 94 31.61 12.96 -13.91
CA GLN A 94 31.70 14.38 -14.23
C GLN A 94 32.58 14.64 -15.46
N ASP A 95 33.44 13.68 -15.83
CA ASP A 95 34.30 13.78 -16.99
C ASP A 95 33.49 13.60 -18.29
N LYS A 96 33.66 14.53 -19.24
CA LYS A 96 32.94 14.53 -20.52
C LYS A 96 33.31 13.34 -21.43
N LEU A 97 34.45 12.70 -21.16
CA LEU A 97 34.90 11.50 -21.86
C LEU A 97 34.30 10.21 -21.26
N SER A 98 33.57 10.30 -20.15
CA SER A 98 32.92 9.13 -19.57
C SER A 98 31.63 8.75 -20.30
N LEU A 99 31.35 7.46 -20.35
CA LEU A 99 30.11 6.87 -20.82
C LEU A 99 29.33 6.32 -19.62
N ILE A 100 28.08 6.72 -19.48
CA ILE A 100 27.18 6.27 -18.43
C ILE A 100 26.10 5.40 -19.08
N GLU A 101 25.96 4.17 -18.64
CA GLU A 101 24.96 3.21 -19.13
C GLU A 101 24.04 2.80 -17.98
N LEU A 102 22.73 2.80 -18.23
CA LEU A 102 21.73 2.29 -17.30
C LEU A 102 21.33 0.88 -17.73
N HIS A 103 21.45 -0.07 -16.81
CA HIS A 103 21.18 -1.49 -17.03
C HIS A 103 20.00 -1.96 -16.15
N SER A 104 19.02 -2.61 -16.77
CA SER A 104 17.82 -3.15 -16.09
C SER A 104 17.77 -4.68 -16.15
N ARG A 105 16.81 -5.29 -15.43
CA ARG A 105 16.59 -6.75 -15.35
C ARG A 105 17.80 -7.53 -14.83
N VAL A 106 18.41 -7.00 -13.77
CA VAL A 106 19.60 -7.57 -13.17
C VAL A 106 19.21 -8.45 -11.98
N PRO A 107 19.66 -9.71 -11.88
CA PRO A 107 19.36 -10.59 -10.75
C PRO A 107 20.06 -10.10 -9.47
N LYS A 108 19.29 -9.42 -8.61
CA LYS A 108 19.77 -8.81 -7.35
C LYS A 108 20.45 -9.80 -6.41
N GLU A 109 19.89 -10.99 -6.26
CA GLU A 109 20.39 -12.04 -5.36
C GLU A 109 21.83 -12.46 -5.70
N GLU A 110 22.23 -12.31 -6.96
CA GLU A 110 23.58 -12.63 -7.43
C GLU A 110 24.60 -11.55 -7.04
N PHE A 111 24.20 -10.28 -7.02
CA PHE A 111 25.05 -9.16 -6.56
C PHE A 111 25.30 -9.22 -5.05
N ASP A 112 24.24 -9.40 -4.26
CA ASP A 112 24.33 -9.51 -2.78
C ASP A 112 25.24 -10.67 -2.36
N ARG A 113 25.16 -11.81 -3.06
CA ARG A 113 25.95 -13.00 -2.75
C ARG A 113 27.42 -12.85 -3.17
N ARG A 114 27.70 -12.18 -4.29
CA ARG A 114 29.06 -12.07 -4.84
C ARG A 114 29.87 -10.92 -4.26
N PHE A 115 29.21 -9.82 -3.89
CA PHE A 115 29.88 -8.59 -3.46
C PHE A 115 29.26 -8.04 -2.15
N PRO A 116 29.34 -8.80 -1.04
CA PRO A 116 28.78 -8.37 0.24
C PRO A 116 29.40 -7.06 0.76
N ASP A 117 30.68 -6.83 0.48
CA ASP A 117 31.44 -5.62 0.87
C ASP A 117 31.14 -4.40 0.00
N ALA A 118 30.29 -4.53 -1.03
CA ALA A 118 29.89 -3.44 -1.91
C ALA A 118 28.70 -2.63 -1.39
N LYS A 119 28.04 -3.10 -0.32
CA LYS A 119 26.90 -2.42 0.31
C LYS A 119 27.29 -1.03 0.81
N LEU A 120 26.48 -0.04 0.47
CA LEU A 120 26.67 1.33 0.94
C LEU A 120 26.19 1.43 2.39
N THR A 121 27.02 2.02 3.24
CA THR A 121 26.76 2.15 4.67
C THR A 121 26.15 3.50 5.04
N VAL A 122 26.26 4.49 4.13
CA VAL A 122 25.82 5.87 4.35
C VAL A 122 25.17 6.43 3.08
N THR A 123 23.84 6.34 2.97
CA THR A 123 23.09 6.88 1.81
C THR A 123 22.80 8.39 1.93
N GLU A 124 22.83 8.98 3.13
CA GLU A 124 22.49 10.40 3.37
C GLU A 124 23.64 11.39 3.08
N GLU A 125 24.91 11.01 3.28
CA GLU A 125 26.07 11.87 2.95
C GLU A 125 26.17 12.19 1.45
N PHE A 126 25.68 11.28 0.61
CA PHE A 126 25.61 11.46 -0.83
C PHE A 126 24.56 12.51 -1.21
N GLU A 127 23.42 12.58 -0.50
CA GLU A 127 22.40 13.62 -0.67
C GLU A 127 22.90 15.00 -0.22
N ALA A 128 23.76 15.06 0.81
CA ALA A 128 24.41 16.30 1.24
C ALA A 128 25.43 16.83 0.22
N GLN A 129 26.19 15.94 -0.44
CA GLN A 129 27.17 16.33 -1.49
C GLN A 129 26.51 16.73 -2.81
N ILE A 130 25.31 16.20 -3.08
CA ILE A 130 24.43 16.62 -4.16
C ILE A 130 24.00 18.09 -3.97
N SER A 131 23.97 18.65 -2.76
CA SER A 131 23.27 19.94 -2.51
C SER A 131 24.08 21.24 -2.68
N LYS A 132 25.38 21.21 -3.05
CA LYS A 132 26.22 22.44 -3.09
C LYS A 132 26.55 22.90 -4.52
N PRO A 133 26.19 24.13 -4.94
CA PRO A 133 26.70 24.74 -6.17
C PRO A 133 28.16 25.19 -5.97
N GLN A 134 29.08 24.73 -6.82
CA GLN A 134 30.47 25.19 -6.80
C GLN A 134 30.59 26.60 -7.43
N LYS A 135 31.09 27.57 -6.66
CA LYS A 135 31.61 28.85 -7.18
C LYS A 135 33.13 28.74 -7.47
N PRO A 136 33.65 29.48 -8.47
CA PRO A 136 35.04 29.40 -8.88
C PRO A 136 35.98 30.01 -7.83
N LYS A 137 37.05 29.28 -7.47
CA LYS A 137 38.18 29.82 -6.68
C LYS A 137 38.96 30.83 -7.52
N LYS A 138 38.99 32.10 -7.10
CA LYS A 138 40.06 33.05 -7.45
C LYS A 138 40.99 33.22 -6.25
N LEU A 139 42.24 32.77 -6.40
CA LEU A 139 43.41 33.37 -5.72
C LEU A 139 43.81 34.60 -6.58
N ARG A 140 44.41 35.71 -6.12
CA ARG A 140 45.23 36.04 -4.95
C ARG A 140 45.24 37.58 -4.88
N VAL A 141 45.22 38.19 -3.69
CA VAL A 141 45.62 39.60 -3.51
C VAL A 141 46.99 39.61 -2.83
N THR A 142 47.95 40.24 -3.48
CA THR A 142 49.29 40.57 -2.97
C THR A 142 49.21 41.71 -1.95
N VAL A 143 49.94 41.60 -0.84
CA VAL A 143 50.41 42.78 -0.10
C VAL A 143 51.91 42.67 0.13
N SER A 144 52.59 43.73 -0.26
CA SER A 144 54.03 43.94 -0.30
C SER A 144 54.64 44.25 1.07
N LYS A 145 55.91 43.86 1.21
CA LYS A 145 56.86 44.27 2.26
C LYS A 145 57.00 45.79 2.37
N ARG A 146 56.95 46.28 3.62
CA ARG A 146 57.58 47.47 4.25
C ARG A 146 56.86 47.59 5.61
N ASP A 147 57.50 47.52 6.78
CA ASP A 147 58.70 48.23 7.22
C ASP A 147 59.50 47.42 8.27
N LYS A 148 60.81 47.70 8.30
CA LYS A 148 61.71 47.40 9.42
C LYS A 148 61.68 48.60 10.35
N GLU A 149 61.57 48.37 11.66
CA GLU A 149 62.44 49.01 12.66
C GLU A 149 62.31 48.24 13.99
N MET A 150 63.47 47.81 14.51
CA MET A 150 63.65 47.15 15.79
C MET A 150 63.87 48.21 16.85
N GLU A 151 63.05 48.25 17.89
CA GLU A 151 63.43 48.74 19.21
C GLU A 151 63.04 47.65 20.22
N GLY A 152 64.05 46.95 20.75
CA GLY A 152 63.86 46.01 21.85
C GLY A 152 63.78 46.76 23.16
N THR A 153 62.66 46.63 23.87
CA THR A 153 62.53 47.10 25.25
C THR A 153 63.25 46.14 26.22
N PRO A 154 63.89 46.65 27.29
CA PRO A 154 64.58 45.84 28.30
C PRO A 154 63.64 44.80 28.95
N GLU A 155 64.17 43.63 29.33
CA GLU A 155 63.40 42.52 29.91
C GLU A 155 62.64 42.90 31.21
N ASP A 156 63.12 43.90 31.95
CA ASP A 156 62.53 44.37 33.21
C ASP A 156 61.24 45.21 33.01
N GLU A 157 60.98 45.79 31.83
CA GLU A 157 59.75 46.56 31.53
C GLU A 157 58.58 45.69 31.05
N LYS A 158 58.84 44.42 30.70
CA LYS A 158 57.81 43.50 30.17
C LYS A 158 56.85 43.02 31.27
N GLU A 159 57.33 42.83 32.49
CA GLU A 159 56.52 42.29 33.60
C GLU A 159 55.47 43.28 34.14
N GLU A 160 55.67 44.60 33.95
CA GLU A 160 54.73 45.65 34.35
C GLU A 160 53.73 46.05 33.23
N ASP A 161 53.87 45.53 32.01
CA ASP A 161 52.97 45.84 30.90
C ASP A 161 51.61 45.12 31.03
N PRO A 162 50.48 45.86 31.10
CA PRO A 162 49.14 45.26 31.19
C PRO A 162 48.81 44.27 30.06
N ILE A 163 49.36 44.48 28.86
CA ILE A 163 49.12 43.61 27.70
C ILE A 163 49.86 42.28 27.87
N TRP A 164 51.12 42.32 28.31
CA TRP A 164 51.92 41.13 28.57
C TRP A 164 51.35 40.30 29.73
N GLN A 165 50.90 40.97 30.80
CA GLN A 165 50.25 40.30 31.94
C GLN A 165 48.99 39.54 31.52
N GLU A 166 48.17 40.08 30.62
CA GLU A 166 46.99 39.39 30.10
C GLU A 166 47.33 38.24 29.15
N ILE A 167 48.37 38.37 28.32
CA ILE A 167 48.88 37.23 27.51
C ILE A 167 49.34 36.09 28.43
N GLN A 168 50.11 36.39 29.48
CA GLN A 168 50.57 35.39 30.45
C GLN A 168 49.43 34.82 31.31
N LYS A 169 48.33 35.56 31.50
CA LYS A 169 47.13 35.05 32.18
C LYS A 169 46.42 34.01 31.32
N ILE A 170 46.28 34.23 30.01
CA ILE A 170 45.71 33.27 29.07
C ILE A 170 46.59 32.00 29.01
N ARG A 171 47.91 32.16 29.02
CA ARG A 171 48.87 31.03 29.10
C ARG A 171 48.67 30.19 30.36
N ARG A 172 48.51 30.84 31.52
CA ARG A 172 48.21 30.17 32.80
C ARG A 172 46.87 29.44 32.82
N GLN A 173 45.93 29.85 31.98
CA GLN A 173 44.66 29.13 31.77
C GLN A 173 44.82 27.89 30.85
N GLY A 174 46.04 27.61 30.36
CA GLY A 174 46.36 26.42 29.58
C GLY A 174 46.23 26.60 28.07
N TYR A 175 45.96 27.81 27.58
CA TYR A 175 45.86 28.08 26.14
C TYR A 175 47.23 28.43 25.54
N GLN A 176 47.44 28.02 24.29
CA GLN A 176 48.60 28.42 23.49
C GLN A 176 48.60 29.95 23.31
N VAL A 177 49.76 30.61 23.31
CA VAL A 177 49.87 32.09 23.19
C VAL A 177 51.07 32.57 22.36
N GLU A 178 51.82 31.66 21.74
CA GLU A 178 53.13 31.91 21.15
C GLU A 178 53.10 33.02 20.07
N GLU A 179 52.09 33.05 19.18
CA GLU A 179 51.94 34.14 18.19
C GLU A 179 51.57 35.47 18.85
N LEU A 180 50.81 35.48 19.96
CA LEU A 180 50.54 36.73 20.66
C LEU A 180 51.82 37.28 21.29
N GLU A 181 52.68 36.40 21.80
CA GLU A 181 54.00 36.76 22.32
C GLU A 181 54.92 37.27 21.19
N GLU A 182 54.89 36.65 20.02
CA GLU A 182 55.63 37.10 18.82
C GLU A 182 55.13 38.46 18.31
N ILE A 183 53.81 38.64 18.15
CA ILE A 183 53.20 39.90 17.70
C ILE A 183 53.47 41.00 18.73
N TYR A 184 53.44 40.69 20.02
CA TYR A 184 53.81 41.61 21.09
C TYR A 184 55.26 42.08 20.98
N GLY A 185 56.18 41.15 20.70
CA GLY A 185 57.61 41.46 20.51
C GLY A 185 57.92 42.31 19.26
N VAL A 186 57.01 42.37 18.29
CA VAL A 186 57.17 43.14 17.04
C VAL A 186 56.38 44.45 17.05
N ASN A 187 55.14 44.46 17.56
CA ASN A 187 54.26 45.62 17.56
C ASN A 187 53.20 45.56 18.67
N ARG A 188 53.41 46.33 19.74
CA ARG A 188 52.53 46.41 20.92
C ARG A 188 51.08 46.83 20.59
N SER A 189 50.90 47.75 19.64
CA SER A 189 49.58 48.23 19.20
C SER A 189 48.82 47.21 18.36
N ALA A 190 49.54 46.37 17.60
CA ALA A 190 48.97 45.22 16.92
C ALA A 190 48.60 44.12 17.92
N ALA A 191 49.47 43.84 18.90
CA ALA A 191 49.23 42.85 19.94
C ALA A 191 47.99 43.18 20.79
N LYS A 192 47.75 44.45 21.14
CA LYS A 192 46.53 44.85 21.87
C LYS A 192 45.24 44.52 21.10
N ARG A 193 45.24 44.72 19.78
CA ARG A 193 44.08 44.42 18.93
C ARG A 193 43.88 42.92 18.78
N GLU A 194 44.97 42.18 18.56
CA GLU A 194 44.93 40.73 18.41
C GLU A 194 44.54 40.04 19.72
N LEU A 195 44.99 40.54 20.87
CA LEU A 195 44.64 40.03 22.19
C LEU A 195 43.13 40.09 22.47
N ALA A 196 42.45 41.16 22.08
CA ALA A 196 41.00 41.27 22.25
C ALA A 196 40.25 40.21 21.43
N ALA A 197 40.65 40.02 20.16
CA ALA A 197 40.10 38.96 19.30
C ALA A 197 40.44 37.56 19.85
N TYR A 198 41.60 37.39 20.47
CA TYR A 198 42.02 36.14 21.08
C TYR A 198 41.20 35.78 22.32
N GLN A 199 40.89 36.76 23.17
CA GLN A 199 40.06 36.58 24.37
C GLN A 199 38.63 36.14 24.01
N GLU A 200 38.06 36.71 22.94
CA GLU A 200 36.75 36.29 22.43
C GLU A 200 36.77 34.82 22.00
N LYS A 201 37.81 34.39 21.29
CA LYS A 201 38.00 32.99 20.89
C LYS A 201 38.14 32.04 22.09
N VAL A 202 38.85 32.46 23.14
CA VAL A 202 39.00 31.69 24.39
C VAL A 202 37.65 31.50 25.07
N GLU A 203 36.81 32.53 25.15
CA GLU A 203 35.46 32.42 25.73
C GLU A 203 34.54 31.50 24.90
N GLU A 204 34.66 31.49 23.57
CA GLU A 204 33.94 30.53 22.73
C GLU A 204 34.41 29.09 22.94
N LEU A 205 35.70 28.84 23.10
CA LEU A 205 36.23 27.50 23.42
C LEU A 205 35.69 26.98 24.77
N LYS A 206 35.59 27.83 25.79
CA LYS A 206 34.98 27.45 27.08
C LYS A 206 33.51 27.07 26.96
N LYS A 207 32.76 27.73 26.06
CA LYS A 207 31.37 27.37 25.78
C LYS A 207 31.29 26.01 25.10
N LEU A 208 32.15 25.75 24.11
CA LEU A 208 32.22 24.47 23.41
C LEU A 208 32.59 23.32 24.36
N GLU A 209 33.54 23.54 25.27
CA GLU A 209 33.93 22.57 26.29
C GLU A 209 32.73 22.11 27.14
N LYS A 210 31.93 23.06 27.65
CA LYS A 210 30.71 22.76 28.40
C LYS A 210 29.67 22.02 27.59
N MET A 211 29.56 22.31 26.28
CA MET A 211 28.61 21.61 25.43
C MET A 211 29.08 20.18 25.12
N LEU A 212 30.38 19.96 24.96
CA LEU A 212 31.00 18.64 24.83
C LEU A 212 30.74 17.76 26.06
N ASP A 213 30.85 18.32 27.26
CA ASP A 213 30.60 17.60 28.52
C ASP A 213 29.14 17.14 28.69
N ASN A 214 28.19 17.82 28.05
CA ASN A 214 26.75 17.52 28.14
C ASN A 214 26.25 16.59 27.04
N LEU A 215 27.13 16.08 26.16
CA LEU A 215 26.71 15.18 25.09
C LEU A 215 26.34 13.79 25.64
N PRO A 216 25.26 13.17 25.14
CA PRO A 216 24.86 11.81 25.51
C PRO A 216 25.98 10.80 25.28
N ASN A 217 26.21 9.90 26.26
CA ASN A 217 27.15 8.82 26.08
C ASN A 217 26.57 7.75 25.14
N VAL A 218 27.03 7.77 23.89
CA VAL A 218 26.69 6.80 22.83
C VAL A 218 27.93 6.09 22.28
N GLY A 219 28.95 5.91 23.13
CA GLY A 219 30.21 5.25 22.77
C GLY A 219 31.10 6.05 21.80
N LEU A 220 31.04 7.39 21.86
CA LEU A 220 31.90 8.31 21.10
C LEU A 220 33.03 8.88 21.98
N ASP A 221 33.47 8.12 22.99
CA ASP A 221 34.40 8.59 24.01
C ASP A 221 35.76 9.00 23.40
N GLU A 222 36.21 8.30 22.36
CA GLU A 222 37.48 8.60 21.67
C GLU A 222 37.40 9.88 20.82
N GLU A 223 36.29 10.09 20.12
CA GLU A 223 36.04 11.30 19.33
C GLU A 223 35.88 12.53 20.23
N ILE A 224 35.15 12.40 21.34
CA ILE A 224 35.01 13.47 22.35
C ILE A 224 36.37 13.81 22.94
N ALA A 225 37.18 12.81 23.30
CA ALA A 225 38.52 13.03 23.84
C ALA A 225 39.45 13.73 22.83
N ARG A 226 39.30 13.46 21.53
CA ARG A 226 40.06 14.10 20.45
C ARG A 226 39.76 15.58 20.34
N VAL A 227 38.47 15.95 20.28
CA VAL A 227 38.05 17.36 20.20
C VAL A 227 38.47 18.11 21.47
N LYS A 228 38.34 17.48 22.66
CA LYS A 228 38.79 18.07 23.93
C LYS A 228 40.29 18.40 23.94
N LYS A 229 41.13 17.59 23.29
CA LYS A 229 42.57 17.83 23.20
C LYS A 229 42.92 19.10 22.40
N GLY A 230 42.06 19.51 21.46
CA GLY A 230 42.24 20.72 20.65
C GLY A 230 41.78 22.01 21.33
N LEU A 231 40.97 21.93 22.39
CA LEU A 231 40.35 23.11 23.04
C LEU A 231 41.34 24.11 23.66
N ASN A 232 42.62 23.76 23.78
CA ASN A 232 43.67 24.66 24.25
C ASN A 232 44.23 25.59 23.16
N SER A 233 43.74 25.50 21.92
CA SER A 233 44.29 26.20 20.75
C SER A 233 43.27 27.16 20.11
N PRO A 234 43.15 28.41 20.60
CA PRO A 234 42.20 29.41 20.08
C PRO A 234 42.28 29.71 18.58
N ARG A 235 43.43 29.43 17.94
CA ARG A 235 43.58 29.57 16.49
C ARG A 235 42.77 28.56 15.69
N GLN A 236 42.59 27.36 16.24
CA GLN A 236 41.87 26.27 15.61
C GLN A 236 40.37 26.31 15.93
N LEU A 237 39.86 27.41 16.51
CA LEU A 237 38.47 27.51 16.94
C LEU A 237 37.47 27.14 15.84
N GLU A 238 37.67 27.59 14.61
CA GLU A 238 36.76 27.24 13.50
C GLU A 238 36.85 25.76 13.11
N GLU A 239 38.05 25.17 13.12
CA GLU A 239 38.25 23.73 12.89
C GLU A 239 37.58 22.91 14.02
N ILE A 240 37.71 23.35 15.27
CA ILE A 240 37.12 22.69 16.45
C ILE A 240 35.59 22.82 16.44
N LYS A 241 35.04 23.96 16.00
CA LYS A 241 33.59 24.14 15.80
C LYS A 241 33.06 23.17 14.75
N GLU A 242 33.77 23.02 13.63
CA GLU A 242 33.41 22.06 12.59
C GLU A 242 33.43 20.62 13.12
N GLU A 243 34.49 20.23 13.83
CA GLU A 243 34.59 18.91 14.47
C GLU A 243 33.48 18.67 15.49
N PHE A 244 33.11 19.69 16.27
CA PHE A 244 32.04 19.60 17.26
C PHE A 244 30.66 19.42 16.64
N GLU A 245 30.35 20.11 15.55
CA GLU A 245 29.09 19.92 14.82
C GLU A 245 29.01 18.53 14.18
N ILE A 246 30.12 18.02 13.62
CA ILE A 246 30.21 16.64 13.15
C ILE A 246 29.89 15.66 14.29
N LEU A 247 30.43 15.91 15.49
CA LEU A 247 30.26 15.03 16.64
C LEU A 247 28.81 15.05 17.17
N LYS A 248 28.13 16.20 17.13
CA LYS A 248 26.68 16.30 17.42
C LYS A 248 25.85 15.48 16.44
N ASP A 249 26.14 15.58 15.14
CA ASP A 249 25.41 14.85 14.12
C ASP A 249 25.61 13.34 14.26
N LEU A 250 26.85 12.89 14.51
CA LEU A 250 27.15 11.49 14.79
C LEU A 250 26.42 10.97 16.03
N THR A 251 26.34 11.78 17.09
CA THR A 251 25.61 11.44 18.31
C THR A 251 24.12 11.23 18.02
N LYS A 252 23.51 12.15 17.26
CA LYS A 252 22.11 12.07 16.83
C LYS A 252 21.86 10.84 15.95
N GLN A 253 22.74 10.55 15.00
CA GLN A 253 22.64 9.37 14.14
C GLN A 253 22.74 8.06 14.92
N ARG A 254 23.63 7.96 15.92
CA ARG A 254 23.73 6.75 16.76
C ARG A 254 22.48 6.53 17.60
N ILE A 255 21.92 7.58 18.20
CA ILE A 255 20.65 7.49 18.93
C ILE A 255 19.54 6.95 18.02
N GLU A 256 19.44 7.47 16.79
CA GLU A 256 18.41 7.05 15.85
C GLU A 256 18.63 5.60 15.37
N LYS A 257 19.88 5.21 15.08
CA LYS A 257 20.22 3.83 14.73
C LYS A 257 19.88 2.83 15.84
N THR A 258 20.14 3.19 17.10
CA THR A 258 19.78 2.34 18.25
C THR A 258 18.27 2.16 18.34
N LYS A 259 17.48 3.23 18.20
CA LYS A 259 16.00 3.15 18.19
C LYS A 259 15.46 2.27 17.06
N VAL A 260 16.01 2.41 15.85
CA VAL A 260 15.61 1.59 14.69
C VAL A 260 15.95 0.12 14.91
N ALA A 261 17.13 -0.17 15.47
CA ALA A 261 17.54 -1.53 15.81
C ALA A 261 16.62 -2.16 16.88
N GLU A 262 16.29 -1.41 17.93
CA GLU A 262 15.33 -1.83 18.97
C GLU A 262 13.96 -2.17 18.38
N LYS A 263 13.43 -1.30 17.50
CA LYS A 263 12.15 -1.54 16.81
C LYS A 263 12.19 -2.80 15.93
N LYS A 264 13.30 -3.02 15.21
CA LYS A 264 13.47 -4.21 14.36
C LYS A 264 13.55 -5.49 15.19
N ILE A 265 14.25 -5.47 16.32
CA ILE A 265 14.30 -6.60 17.27
C ILE A 265 12.89 -6.91 17.82
N GLU A 266 12.09 -5.88 18.13
CA GLU A 266 10.71 -6.05 18.57
C GLU A 266 9.83 -6.69 17.48
N GLU A 267 9.97 -6.25 16.23
CA GLU A 267 9.26 -6.80 15.07
C GLU A 267 9.67 -8.26 14.78
N ASP A 268 10.96 -8.58 14.87
CA ASP A 268 11.48 -9.94 14.68
C ASP A 268 11.03 -10.89 15.81
N LEU A 269 10.95 -10.40 17.05
CA LEU A 269 10.36 -11.14 18.18
C LEU A 269 8.86 -11.41 17.98
N LYS A 270 8.11 -10.44 17.43
CA LYS A 270 6.69 -10.64 17.06
C LYS A 270 6.55 -11.70 15.96
N ARG A 271 7.39 -11.65 14.92
CA ARG A 271 7.40 -12.63 13.82
C ARG A 271 7.73 -14.04 14.30
N LYS A 272 8.73 -14.21 15.17
CA LYS A 272 9.07 -15.52 15.74
C LYS A 272 7.91 -16.12 16.55
N LYS A 273 7.28 -15.32 17.42
CA LYS A 273 6.08 -15.76 18.18
C LYS A 273 4.93 -16.15 17.26
N GLN A 274 4.77 -15.45 16.14
CA GLN A 274 3.74 -15.77 15.14
C GLN A 274 4.06 -17.07 14.39
N GLN A 275 5.32 -17.33 14.06
CA GLN A 275 5.75 -18.58 13.42
C GLN A 275 5.62 -19.81 14.35
N GLU A 276 5.97 -19.68 15.63
CA GLU A 276 5.76 -20.75 16.62
C GLU A 276 4.28 -21.12 16.74
N LYS A 277 3.39 -20.12 16.79
CA LYS A 277 1.93 -20.31 16.80
C LYS A 277 1.36 -20.98 15.54
N VAL A 278 2.02 -20.84 14.39
CA VAL A 278 1.65 -21.53 13.14
C VAL A 278 2.14 -22.99 13.16
N GLY A 279 3.27 -23.28 13.79
CA GLY A 279 3.75 -24.65 14.01
C GLY A 279 2.80 -25.46 14.88
N ASP A 280 2.36 -24.91 16.01
CA ASP A 280 1.38 -25.55 16.91
C ASP A 280 0.03 -25.83 16.19
N LEU A 281 -0.35 -24.95 15.25
CA LEU A 281 -1.54 -25.15 14.42
C LEU A 281 -1.36 -26.31 13.43
N TYR A 282 -0.19 -26.45 12.83
CA TYR A 282 0.12 -27.58 11.94
C TYR A 282 0.07 -28.92 12.67
N ASP A 283 0.56 -28.97 13.90
CA ASP A 283 0.48 -30.17 14.75
C ASP A 283 -0.97 -30.49 15.16
N LEU A 284 -1.78 -29.47 15.46
CA LEU A 284 -3.22 -29.64 15.69
C LEU A 284 -3.96 -30.12 14.43
N ILE A 285 -3.61 -29.59 13.25
CA ILE A 285 -4.17 -30.02 11.94
C ILE A 285 -3.86 -31.50 11.67
N LEU A 286 -2.64 -31.96 11.99
CA LEU A 286 -2.25 -33.36 11.83
C LEU A 286 -3.03 -34.29 12.78
N GLN A 287 -3.34 -33.83 13.99
CA GLN A 287 -4.20 -34.56 14.91
C GLN A 287 -5.65 -34.66 14.40
N TYR A 288 -6.22 -33.60 13.81
CA TYR A 288 -7.57 -33.62 13.24
C TYR A 288 -7.72 -34.55 12.02
N GLN A 289 -6.68 -34.64 11.18
CA GLN A 289 -6.70 -35.53 10.01
C GLN A 289 -6.62 -37.02 10.38
N SER A 290 -6.31 -37.35 11.64
CA SER A 290 -6.26 -38.74 12.14
C SER A 290 -7.61 -39.32 12.59
N GLY A 291 -8.71 -38.56 12.45
CA GLY A 291 -10.08 -39.07 12.47
C GLY A 291 -10.69 -39.20 13.86
N SER A 292 -11.45 -38.17 14.26
CA SER A 292 -12.52 -38.23 15.29
C SER A 292 -13.30 -36.90 15.27
N ILE A 293 -14.40 -36.83 14.52
CA ILE A 293 -15.42 -35.80 14.73
C ILE A 293 -16.46 -36.43 15.65
N PRO A 294 -16.69 -35.96 16.89
CA PRO A 294 -17.84 -36.40 17.66
C PRO A 294 -19.10 -35.87 16.99
N SER A 295 -19.96 -36.76 16.49
CA SER A 295 -21.33 -36.40 16.14
C SER A 295 -22.04 -35.90 17.39
N ALA A 296 -22.60 -34.70 17.36
CA ALA A 296 -23.40 -34.17 18.46
C ALA A 296 -24.64 -35.07 18.66
N GLU A 297 -24.62 -35.92 19.70
CA GLU A 297 -25.81 -36.63 20.15
C GLU A 297 -26.75 -35.65 20.86
N ALA A 298 -28.07 -35.87 20.68
CA ALA A 298 -29.12 -34.98 21.18
C ALA A 298 -28.96 -34.68 22.68
N SER A 299 -28.73 -33.41 23.01
CA SER A 299 -28.45 -32.98 24.38
C SER A 299 -29.70 -32.50 25.11
N VAL A 300 -29.71 -32.81 26.41
CA VAL A 300 -30.79 -32.55 27.35
C VAL A 300 -30.41 -31.32 28.18
N CYS A 301 -31.35 -30.40 28.36
CA CYS A 301 -31.14 -29.13 29.04
C CYS A 301 -30.63 -29.32 30.49
N PRO A 302 -29.52 -28.68 30.88
CA PRO A 302 -28.93 -28.82 32.21
C PRO A 302 -29.77 -28.22 33.35
N LYS A 303 -30.77 -27.38 33.03
CA LYS A 303 -31.67 -26.74 34.00
C LYS A 303 -32.97 -27.52 34.22
N CYS A 304 -33.53 -28.08 33.15
CA CYS A 304 -34.89 -28.65 33.14
C CYS A 304 -34.94 -30.16 32.83
N GLY A 305 -33.85 -30.77 32.36
CA GLY A 305 -33.85 -32.16 31.90
C GLY A 305 -34.68 -32.41 30.63
N GLY A 306 -35.08 -31.36 29.91
CA GLY A 306 -35.85 -31.45 28.65
C GLY A 306 -34.98 -31.45 27.41
N ILE A 307 -35.45 -32.01 26.30
CA ILE A 307 -34.74 -32.04 25.01
C ILE A 307 -34.60 -30.60 24.48
N LEU A 308 -33.38 -30.19 24.15
CA LEU A 308 -33.12 -28.91 23.49
C LEU A 308 -33.54 -29.02 22.01
N ASP A 309 -34.21 -28.01 21.49
CA ASP A 309 -34.47 -27.96 20.05
C ASP A 309 -33.18 -27.65 19.26
N GLY A 310 -33.21 -27.75 17.94
CA GLY A 310 -32.06 -27.46 17.06
C GLY A 310 -31.49 -26.03 17.18
N SER A 311 -32.11 -25.16 17.99
CA SER A 311 -31.63 -23.82 18.34
C SER A 311 -30.97 -23.74 19.73
N GLY A 312 -30.91 -24.85 20.47
CA GLY A 312 -30.27 -24.92 21.79
C GLY A 312 -31.13 -24.33 22.93
N VAL A 313 -32.42 -24.11 22.71
CA VAL A 313 -33.32 -23.47 23.69
C VAL A 313 -34.20 -24.53 24.39
N CYS A 314 -34.20 -24.58 25.73
CA CYS A 314 -35.19 -25.38 26.48
C CYS A 314 -36.52 -24.62 26.48
N SER A 315 -37.51 -25.16 25.77
CA SER A 315 -38.88 -24.64 25.71
C SER A 315 -39.56 -24.50 27.07
N LYS A 316 -39.07 -25.19 28.12
CA LYS A 316 -39.55 -25.05 29.51
C LYS A 316 -38.84 -23.96 30.32
N CYS A 317 -37.73 -23.40 29.86
CA CYS A 317 -36.88 -22.46 30.63
C CYS A 317 -36.91 -21.02 30.12
N ALA A 318 -37.50 -20.78 28.95
CA ALA A 318 -37.61 -19.46 28.33
C ALA A 318 -38.76 -18.67 28.97
N GLU A 319 -38.56 -18.15 30.18
CA GLU A 319 -39.38 -17.08 30.74
C GLU A 319 -38.50 -15.88 31.10
N GLY A 320 -38.74 -14.75 30.44
CA GLY A 320 -38.26 -13.42 30.87
C GLY A 320 -37.05 -12.86 30.13
N GLY A 321 -37.28 -12.34 28.92
CA GLY A 321 -36.35 -11.48 28.18
C GLY A 321 -36.51 -11.66 26.67
N GLU A 322 -37.11 -10.68 26.00
CA GLU A 322 -37.13 -10.60 24.53
C GLU A 322 -35.69 -10.30 24.03
N GLU A 323 -34.79 -11.28 24.11
CA GLU A 323 -33.58 -11.28 23.27
C GLU A 323 -33.97 -11.84 21.91
N GLU A 324 -33.79 -11.06 20.83
CA GLU A 324 -33.88 -11.57 19.46
C GLU A 324 -32.92 -12.76 19.33
N VAL A 325 -33.48 -13.97 19.21
CA VAL A 325 -32.69 -15.20 19.02
C VAL A 325 -32.00 -15.08 17.66
N GLN A 326 -30.68 -14.88 17.66
CA GLN A 326 -29.89 -14.88 16.43
C GLN A 326 -29.97 -16.26 15.78
N THR A 327 -30.58 -16.34 14.61
CA THR A 327 -30.69 -17.57 13.83
C THR A 327 -29.51 -17.70 12.87
N PHE A 328 -28.84 -18.84 12.90
CA PHE A 328 -27.72 -19.16 12.02
C PHE A 328 -28.17 -20.15 10.93
N PRO A 329 -27.78 -20.00 9.65
CA PRO A 329 -28.22 -20.88 8.56
C PRO A 329 -27.76 -22.35 8.73
N ASP A 330 -28.66 -23.32 8.57
CA ASP A 330 -28.41 -24.80 8.67
C ASP A 330 -27.32 -25.32 7.73
N SER A 331 -27.14 -24.68 6.59
CA SER A 331 -26.11 -25.05 5.64
C SER A 331 -24.70 -24.57 5.98
N MET A 332 -24.54 -23.54 6.81
CA MET A 332 -23.24 -22.91 7.09
C MET A 332 -22.56 -23.54 8.31
N VAL A 333 -22.25 -24.82 8.22
CA VAL A 333 -21.53 -25.62 9.24
C VAL A 333 -20.17 -26.07 8.71
N PHE A 334 -19.25 -26.47 9.61
CA PHE A 334 -17.88 -26.84 9.22
C PHE A 334 -17.85 -28.05 8.27
N GLU A 335 -18.79 -28.97 8.42
CA GLU A 335 -18.94 -30.20 7.64
C GLU A 335 -19.25 -29.91 6.16
N ASN A 336 -19.95 -28.80 5.90
CA ASN A 336 -20.31 -28.38 4.54
C ASN A 336 -19.24 -27.47 3.90
N PHE A 337 -18.17 -27.15 4.62
CA PHE A 337 -17.08 -26.34 4.10
C PHE A 337 -16.00 -27.22 3.49
N VAL A 338 -15.85 -27.15 2.15
CA VAL A 338 -14.84 -27.92 1.43
C VAL A 338 -13.47 -27.29 1.64
N VAL A 339 -12.54 -28.07 2.20
CA VAL A 339 -11.18 -27.63 2.51
C VAL A 339 -10.23 -27.95 1.37
N GLY A 340 -9.64 -26.91 0.78
CA GLY A 340 -8.55 -27.00 -0.19
C GLY A 340 -7.30 -26.25 0.29
N ASN A 341 -6.21 -26.32 -0.48
CA ASN A 341 -4.95 -25.62 -0.15
C ASN A 341 -5.13 -24.09 -0.02
N ASN A 342 -6.11 -23.54 -0.72
CA ASN A 342 -6.47 -22.12 -0.74
C ASN A 342 -7.10 -21.60 0.57
N CYS A 343 -7.62 -22.49 1.42
CA CYS A 343 -8.37 -22.12 2.63
C CYS A 343 -8.05 -22.97 3.86
N LYS A 344 -7.16 -23.96 3.74
CA LYS A 344 -6.82 -24.92 4.81
C LYS A 344 -6.40 -24.24 6.11
N PHE A 345 -5.59 -23.19 6.02
CA PHE A 345 -5.12 -22.44 7.18
C PHE A 345 -6.25 -21.69 7.90
N ALA A 346 -7.08 -20.95 7.14
CA ALA A 346 -8.24 -20.24 7.69
C ALA A 346 -9.27 -21.19 8.30
N TYR A 347 -9.54 -22.34 7.66
CA TYR A 347 -10.42 -23.37 8.19
C TYR A 347 -9.90 -23.92 9.53
N ALA A 348 -8.61 -24.29 9.59
CA ALA A 348 -8.01 -24.83 10.81
C ALA A 348 -8.03 -23.82 11.97
N ALA A 349 -7.71 -22.55 11.67
CA ALA A 349 -7.79 -21.48 12.65
C ALA A 349 -9.22 -21.27 13.17
N ALA A 350 -10.22 -21.32 12.29
CA ALA A 350 -11.63 -21.22 12.65
C ALA A 350 -12.08 -22.38 13.54
N VAL A 351 -11.68 -23.63 13.22
CA VAL A 351 -11.96 -24.81 14.04
C VAL A 351 -11.29 -24.68 15.42
N ALA A 352 -10.02 -24.27 15.48
CA ALA A 352 -9.31 -24.08 16.74
C ALA A 352 -10.00 -23.04 17.66
N VAL A 353 -10.43 -21.92 17.07
CA VAL A 353 -11.19 -20.88 17.79
C VAL A 353 -12.56 -21.38 18.25
N ALA A 354 -13.26 -22.17 17.43
CA ALA A 354 -14.56 -22.72 17.80
C ALA A 354 -14.47 -23.74 18.95
N HIS A 355 -13.41 -24.55 18.97
CA HIS A 355 -13.16 -25.56 20.02
C HIS A 355 -12.68 -24.96 21.34
N ALA A 356 -11.79 -23.97 21.29
CA ALA A 356 -11.22 -23.34 22.47
C ALA A 356 -11.29 -21.80 22.38
N PRO A 357 -12.50 -21.22 22.50
CA PRO A 357 -12.67 -19.77 22.46
C PRO A 357 -11.81 -19.06 23.51
N ASP A 358 -11.25 -17.90 23.14
CA ASP A 358 -10.35 -17.04 23.92
C ASP A 358 -8.97 -17.66 24.29
N LYS A 359 -8.80 -18.97 24.14
CA LYS A 359 -7.55 -19.67 24.49
C LYS A 359 -6.60 -19.89 23.31
N ALA A 360 -7.13 -19.96 22.09
CA ALA A 360 -6.34 -20.17 20.89
C ALA A 360 -5.81 -18.83 20.32
N TYR A 361 -6.60 -18.21 19.43
CA TYR A 361 -6.23 -16.99 18.72
C TYR A 361 -7.31 -15.93 18.91
N ASN A 362 -6.94 -14.81 19.53
CA ASN A 362 -7.88 -13.73 19.80
C ASN A 362 -7.22 -12.36 19.55
N PRO A 363 -7.70 -11.54 18.60
CA PRO A 363 -8.74 -11.87 17.61
C PRO A 363 -8.28 -12.88 16.54
N LEU A 364 -9.23 -13.56 15.89
CA LEU A 364 -8.99 -14.24 14.61
C LEU A 364 -9.49 -13.35 13.48
N TYR A 365 -8.62 -12.99 12.53
CA TYR A 365 -8.94 -12.18 11.37
C TYR A 365 -8.88 -13.02 10.10
N ILE A 366 -10.03 -13.26 9.48
CA ILE A 366 -10.18 -14.01 8.24
C ILE A 366 -10.37 -13.02 7.09
N TYR A 367 -9.51 -13.06 6.07
CA TYR A 367 -9.63 -12.17 4.93
C TYR A 367 -9.53 -12.88 3.59
N GLY A 368 -10.03 -12.26 2.54
CA GLY A 368 -10.03 -12.79 1.18
C GLY A 368 -11.10 -12.13 0.33
N LYS A 369 -11.03 -12.22 -1.00
CA LYS A 369 -12.02 -11.58 -1.89
C LYS A 369 -13.47 -12.03 -1.61
N THR A 370 -14.42 -11.34 -2.22
CA THR A 370 -15.85 -11.66 -2.08
C THR A 370 -16.14 -13.09 -2.55
N GLY A 371 -17.07 -13.76 -1.86
CA GLY A 371 -17.54 -15.09 -2.25
C GLY A 371 -16.55 -16.24 -2.07
N LEU A 372 -15.58 -16.14 -1.13
CA LEU A 372 -14.64 -17.23 -0.84
C LEU A 372 -14.95 -18.06 0.42
N GLY A 373 -16.05 -17.74 1.13
CA GLY A 373 -16.49 -18.52 2.29
C GLY A 373 -16.17 -17.94 3.67
N LYS A 374 -15.75 -16.67 3.75
CA LYS A 374 -15.53 -15.96 5.04
C LYS A 374 -16.76 -15.99 5.96
N THR A 375 -17.92 -15.56 5.42
CA THR A 375 -19.21 -15.61 6.13
C THR A 375 -19.59 -17.04 6.51
N HIS A 376 -19.28 -18.05 5.68
CA HIS A 376 -19.53 -19.46 6.00
C HIS A 376 -18.71 -19.86 7.24
N LEU A 377 -17.41 -19.56 7.28
CA LEU A 377 -16.57 -19.89 8.44
C LEU A 377 -17.04 -19.18 9.72
N LEU A 378 -17.44 -17.91 9.64
CA LEU A 378 -18.01 -17.20 10.80
C LEU A 378 -19.27 -17.90 11.34
N ASN A 379 -20.20 -18.25 10.45
CA ASN A 379 -21.42 -18.96 10.85
C ASN A 379 -21.11 -20.37 11.37
N ALA A 380 -20.14 -21.07 10.79
CA ALA A 380 -19.72 -22.39 11.26
C ALA A 380 -19.14 -22.34 12.67
N ILE A 381 -18.33 -21.33 13.00
CA ILE A 381 -17.86 -21.06 14.38
C ILE A 381 -19.05 -20.83 15.30
N ALA A 382 -19.98 -19.96 14.91
CA ALA A 382 -21.17 -19.66 15.70
C ALA A 382 -21.97 -20.93 16.03
N LYS A 383 -22.27 -21.72 14.99
CA LYS A 383 -23.04 -22.95 15.10
C LYS A 383 -22.37 -24.00 15.94
N TYR A 384 -21.06 -24.18 15.77
CA TYR A 384 -20.30 -25.12 16.57
C TYR A 384 -20.39 -24.76 18.07
N ILE A 385 -20.19 -23.49 18.41
CA ILE A 385 -20.22 -23.01 19.80
C ILE A 385 -21.63 -23.13 20.40
N VAL A 386 -22.67 -22.76 19.65
CA VAL A 386 -24.07 -22.88 20.09
C VAL A 386 -24.49 -24.35 20.25
N GLY A 387 -24.15 -25.21 19.28
CA GLY A 387 -24.49 -26.63 19.27
C GLY A 387 -23.79 -27.43 20.37
N SER A 388 -22.59 -27.02 20.80
CA SER A 388 -21.86 -27.64 21.91
C SER A 388 -22.51 -27.46 23.29
N SER A 389 -23.70 -26.84 23.38
CA SER A 389 -24.47 -26.64 24.62
C SER A 389 -23.71 -25.88 25.71
N SER A 390 -22.75 -25.04 25.30
CA SER A 390 -21.85 -24.31 26.18
C SER A 390 -22.53 -23.18 26.99
N GLY A 391 -23.75 -22.79 26.62
CA GLY A 391 -24.46 -21.64 27.20
C GLY A 391 -23.74 -20.30 26.96
N ILE A 392 -22.76 -20.27 26.06
CA ILE A 392 -21.96 -19.10 25.74
C ILE A 392 -22.76 -18.19 24.79
N SER A 393 -22.86 -16.90 25.14
CA SER A 393 -23.51 -15.90 24.29
C SER A 393 -22.67 -15.57 23.05
N VAL A 394 -23.21 -15.88 21.87
CA VAL A 394 -22.60 -15.56 20.56
C VAL A 394 -23.35 -14.41 19.92
N SER A 395 -22.61 -13.46 19.34
CA SER A 395 -23.17 -12.37 18.55
C SER A 395 -22.49 -12.29 17.18
N LEU A 396 -23.28 -12.38 16.12
CA LEU A 396 -22.88 -12.06 14.76
C LEU A 396 -23.32 -10.64 14.40
N LEU A 397 -22.33 -9.79 14.16
CA LEU A 397 -22.46 -8.39 13.81
C LEU A 397 -22.03 -8.22 12.35
N ARG A 398 -22.88 -7.59 11.52
CA ARG A 398 -22.47 -7.10 10.20
C ARG A 398 -22.15 -5.62 10.31
N CYS A 399 -20.96 -5.20 9.87
CA CYS A 399 -20.52 -3.81 10.06
C CYS A 399 -21.41 -2.77 9.38
N GLU A 400 -22.02 -3.11 8.25
CA GLU A 400 -23.00 -2.25 7.57
C GLU A 400 -24.23 -2.00 8.47
N LYS A 401 -24.88 -3.07 8.94
CA LYS A 401 -26.04 -2.99 9.85
C LYS A 401 -25.71 -2.29 11.15
N PHE A 402 -24.52 -2.54 11.73
CA PHE A 402 -24.07 -1.86 12.93
C PHE A 402 -23.99 -0.35 12.75
N ALA A 403 -23.46 0.11 11.61
CA ALA A 403 -23.39 1.54 11.31
C ALA A 403 -24.78 2.16 11.10
N GLU A 404 -25.71 1.44 10.45
CA GLU A 404 -27.10 1.87 10.28
C GLU A 404 -27.84 1.97 11.62
N GLU A 405 -27.70 0.96 12.48
CA GLU A 405 -28.31 0.94 13.81
C GLU A 405 -27.74 2.06 14.71
N LEU A 406 -26.45 2.36 14.58
CA LEU A 406 -25.80 3.47 15.28
C LEU A 406 -26.38 4.81 14.82
N ASP A 407 -26.48 5.05 13.51
CA ASP A 407 -27.06 6.29 12.96
C ASP A 407 -28.52 6.47 13.42
N HIS A 408 -29.32 5.40 13.36
CA HIS A 408 -30.69 5.41 13.85
C HIS A 408 -30.77 5.68 15.37
N ALA A 409 -29.90 5.07 16.17
CA ALA A 409 -29.87 5.27 17.63
C ALA A 409 -29.46 6.70 18.00
N MET A 410 -28.56 7.32 17.25
CA MET A 410 -28.22 8.73 17.42
C MET A 410 -29.41 9.63 17.10
N LYS A 411 -30.07 9.42 15.95
CA LYS A 411 -31.25 10.20 15.53
C LYS A 411 -32.44 10.08 16.48
N THR A 412 -32.57 8.94 17.15
CA THR A 412 -33.69 8.66 18.06
C THR A 412 -33.33 8.81 19.54
N GLU A 413 -32.14 9.32 19.87
CA GLU A 413 -31.63 9.46 21.25
C GLU A 413 -31.63 8.14 22.06
N ARG A 414 -31.50 7.00 21.37
CA ARG A 414 -31.54 5.64 21.95
C ARG A 414 -30.17 4.98 22.06
N MET A 415 -29.11 5.77 22.24
CA MET A 415 -27.72 5.27 22.34
C MET A 415 -27.52 4.25 23.47
N THR A 416 -28.21 4.41 24.61
CA THR A 416 -28.14 3.45 25.71
C THR A 416 -28.68 2.07 25.29
N LYS A 417 -29.79 2.05 24.54
CA LYS A 417 -30.39 0.82 24.02
C LYS A 417 -29.46 0.16 23.01
N PHE A 418 -28.90 0.94 22.08
CA PHE A 418 -27.91 0.47 21.12
C PHE A 418 -26.73 -0.21 21.81
N ARG A 419 -26.06 0.48 22.75
CA ARG A 419 -24.92 -0.10 23.48
C ARG A 419 -25.32 -1.35 24.27
N SER A 420 -26.51 -1.38 24.87
CA SER A 420 -26.98 -2.56 25.61
C SER A 420 -27.18 -3.79 24.72
N SER A 421 -27.56 -3.63 23.45
CA SER A 421 -27.75 -4.74 22.51
C SER A 421 -26.46 -5.52 22.22
N TYR A 422 -25.30 -4.86 22.36
CA TYR A 422 -23.98 -5.42 22.06
C TYR A 422 -23.16 -5.78 23.31
N ARG A 423 -23.64 -5.46 24.52
CA ARG A 423 -22.96 -5.79 25.80
C ARG A 423 -23.08 -7.28 26.15
N ASN A 424 -22.19 -7.74 27.04
CA ASN A 424 -22.22 -9.07 27.67
C ASN A 424 -22.15 -10.26 26.69
N ARG A 425 -21.60 -10.07 25.48
CA ARG A 425 -21.41 -11.16 24.51
C ARG A 425 -20.00 -11.76 24.70
N LYS A 426 -19.94 -13.07 24.96
CA LYS A 426 -18.67 -13.78 25.13
C LYS A 426 -17.98 -14.08 23.81
N ILE A 427 -18.72 -14.21 22.72
CA ILE A 427 -18.18 -14.40 21.37
C ILE A 427 -18.72 -13.30 20.47
N LEU A 428 -17.82 -12.54 19.87
CA LEU A 428 -18.12 -11.47 18.93
C LEU A 428 -17.60 -11.85 17.54
N LEU A 429 -18.52 -12.12 16.63
CA LEU A 429 -18.26 -12.42 15.23
C LEU A 429 -18.60 -11.18 14.40
N ILE A 430 -17.63 -10.64 13.68
CA ILE A 430 -17.77 -9.41 12.91
C ILE A 430 -17.63 -9.76 11.44
N ASP A 431 -18.67 -9.56 10.65
CA ASP A 431 -18.67 -9.80 9.21
C ASP A 431 -18.62 -8.49 8.40
N ASP A 432 -18.05 -8.60 7.21
CA ASP A 432 -17.81 -7.50 6.27
C ASP A 432 -17.20 -6.24 6.92
N PHE A 433 -16.11 -6.43 7.68
CA PHE A 433 -15.46 -5.38 8.46
C PHE A 433 -15.07 -4.14 7.65
N GLN A 434 -14.79 -4.30 6.36
CA GLN A 434 -14.46 -3.20 5.44
C GLN A 434 -15.52 -2.08 5.42
N PHE A 435 -16.78 -2.36 5.76
CA PHE A 435 -17.85 -1.36 5.75
C PHE A 435 -17.78 -0.31 6.86
N VAL A 436 -16.84 -0.45 7.81
CA VAL A 436 -16.56 0.64 8.79
C VAL A 436 -15.67 1.73 8.19
N ALA A 437 -15.08 1.52 7.01
CA ALA A 437 -14.19 2.48 6.35
C ALA A 437 -14.81 3.88 6.25
N GLY A 438 -14.10 4.89 6.74
CA GLY A 438 -14.54 6.29 6.73
C GLY A 438 -15.74 6.63 7.63
N LYS A 439 -16.29 5.69 8.40
CA LYS A 439 -17.38 5.92 9.36
C LYS A 439 -16.82 6.11 10.77
N GLU A 440 -16.28 7.29 11.07
CA GLU A 440 -15.53 7.59 12.31
C GLU A 440 -16.25 7.13 13.59
N LEU A 441 -17.51 7.55 13.77
CA LEU A 441 -18.32 7.17 14.95
C LEU A 441 -18.54 5.66 15.07
N ALA A 442 -18.76 4.97 13.94
CA ALA A 442 -18.91 3.51 13.94
C ALA A 442 -17.58 2.82 14.30
N GLN A 443 -16.45 3.35 13.85
CA GLN A 443 -15.13 2.83 14.22
C GLN A 443 -14.83 3.03 15.70
N GLU A 444 -15.22 4.17 16.28
CA GLU A 444 -15.07 4.44 17.71
C GLU A 444 -15.91 3.47 18.57
N GLU A 445 -17.20 3.33 18.28
CA GLU A 445 -18.06 2.38 19.01
C GLU A 445 -17.62 0.92 18.81
N MET A 446 -17.12 0.57 17.61
CA MET A 446 -16.52 -0.75 17.35
C MET A 446 -15.26 -0.98 18.18
N LEU A 447 -14.39 0.02 18.31
CA LEU A 447 -13.20 -0.07 19.15
C LEU A 447 -13.57 -0.32 20.61
N TYR A 448 -14.55 0.40 21.15
CA TYR A 448 -15.04 0.15 22.52
C TYR A 448 -15.57 -1.27 22.69
N LEU A 449 -16.36 -1.76 21.73
CA LEU A 449 -16.92 -3.12 21.74
C LEU A 449 -15.82 -4.20 21.71
N VAL A 450 -14.83 -4.04 20.83
CA VAL A 450 -13.67 -4.95 20.71
C VAL A 450 -12.88 -4.95 22.00
N GLU A 451 -12.55 -3.78 22.55
CA GLU A 451 -11.77 -3.70 23.79
C GLU A 451 -12.52 -4.25 25.00
N GLU A 452 -13.83 -4.01 25.11
CA GLU A 452 -14.67 -4.57 26.16
C GLU A 452 -14.70 -6.10 26.08
N THR A 453 -14.91 -6.64 24.89
CA THR A 453 -14.93 -8.09 24.65
C THR A 453 -13.59 -8.73 25.04
N LEU A 454 -12.46 -8.13 24.62
CA LEU A 454 -11.12 -8.61 25.00
C LEU A 454 -10.88 -8.55 26.52
N ARG A 455 -11.24 -7.44 27.17
CA ARG A 455 -11.09 -7.29 28.64
C ARG A 455 -11.88 -8.33 29.43
N ASN A 456 -13.02 -8.77 28.89
CA ASN A 456 -13.89 -9.76 29.52
C ASN A 456 -13.51 -11.22 29.19
N GLY A 457 -12.37 -11.46 28.51
CA GLY A 457 -11.96 -12.81 28.08
C GLY A 457 -12.91 -13.40 27.03
N GLY A 458 -13.50 -12.54 26.19
CA GLY A 458 -14.37 -12.94 25.10
C GLY A 458 -13.61 -13.12 23.79
N GLN A 459 -14.04 -14.07 22.97
CA GLN A 459 -13.46 -14.36 21.66
C GLN A 459 -13.93 -13.35 20.61
N ILE A 460 -13.00 -12.85 19.80
CA ILE A 460 -13.32 -12.03 18.63
C ILE A 460 -12.90 -12.75 17.35
N VAL A 461 -13.81 -12.80 16.38
CA VAL A 461 -13.51 -13.26 15.01
C VAL A 461 -14.00 -12.20 14.03
N VAL A 462 -13.16 -11.83 13.08
CA VAL A 462 -13.45 -10.77 12.12
C VAL A 462 -13.27 -11.32 10.72
N ALA A 463 -14.23 -11.07 9.83
CA ALA A 463 -14.14 -11.32 8.41
C ALA A 463 -14.06 -10.01 7.63
N SER A 464 -13.15 -9.93 6.66
CA SER A 464 -13.07 -8.78 5.76
C SER A 464 -12.63 -9.17 4.35
N ASP A 465 -12.92 -8.32 3.37
CA ASP A 465 -12.42 -8.52 2.00
C ASP A 465 -10.99 -8.01 1.76
N ARG A 466 -10.42 -7.26 2.71
CA ARG A 466 -9.06 -6.68 2.64
C ARG A 466 -8.34 -6.86 3.98
N LEU A 467 -7.03 -6.62 4.00
CA LEU A 467 -6.28 -6.54 5.25
C LEU A 467 -6.59 -5.23 5.99
N PRO A 468 -6.43 -5.12 7.32
CA PRO A 468 -6.74 -3.88 8.04
C PRO A 468 -5.91 -2.68 7.56
N ALA A 469 -4.67 -2.91 7.09
CA ALA A 469 -3.82 -1.88 6.51
C ALA A 469 -4.30 -1.37 5.13
N GLU A 470 -5.14 -2.14 4.44
CA GLU A 470 -5.69 -1.82 3.10
C GLU A 470 -7.08 -1.18 3.19
N ILE A 471 -7.68 -1.09 4.39
CA ILE A 471 -8.99 -0.48 4.60
C ILE A 471 -8.82 1.04 4.66
N PRO A 472 -9.36 1.81 3.69
CA PRO A 472 -9.16 3.25 3.66
C PRO A 472 -9.77 3.94 4.88
N ARG A 473 -9.03 4.88 5.47
CA ARG A 473 -9.49 5.69 6.61
C ARG A 473 -9.97 4.82 7.79
N LEU A 474 -9.27 3.71 8.04
CA LEU A 474 -9.46 2.90 9.25
C LEU A 474 -8.64 3.49 10.39
N ASN A 475 -9.26 3.64 11.56
CA ASN A 475 -8.60 4.10 12.77
C ASN A 475 -7.45 3.16 13.16
N GLU A 476 -6.25 3.72 13.32
CA GLU A 476 -5.03 2.96 13.61
C GLU A 476 -5.13 2.13 14.91
N ARG A 477 -5.86 2.63 15.92
CA ARG A 477 -6.05 1.89 17.18
C ARG A 477 -6.92 0.66 16.97
N LEU A 478 -8.02 0.79 16.23
CA LEU A 478 -8.88 -0.33 15.88
C LEU A 478 -8.13 -1.35 15.02
N ALA A 479 -7.39 -0.88 14.01
CA ALA A 479 -6.54 -1.72 13.17
C ALA A 479 -5.53 -2.52 14.02
N ALA A 480 -4.81 -1.85 14.92
CA ALA A 480 -3.81 -2.49 15.79
C ALA A 480 -4.42 -3.57 16.70
N LYS A 481 -5.62 -3.33 17.25
CA LYS A 481 -6.32 -4.32 18.09
C LYS A 481 -6.69 -5.56 17.29
N ILE A 482 -7.22 -5.37 16.09
CA ILE A 482 -7.69 -6.46 15.22
C ILE A 482 -6.50 -7.24 14.65
N GLN A 483 -5.40 -6.57 14.31
CA GLN A 483 -4.18 -7.19 13.81
C GLN A 483 -3.35 -7.90 14.89
N GLY A 484 -3.61 -7.63 16.18
CA GLY A 484 -2.83 -8.19 17.30
C GLY A 484 -2.97 -9.70 17.49
N GLY A 485 -3.90 -10.35 16.80
CA GLY A 485 -4.18 -11.78 16.88
C GLY A 485 -3.64 -12.58 15.68
N LEU A 486 -4.42 -13.55 15.20
CA LEU A 486 -4.06 -14.38 14.05
C LEU A 486 -4.74 -13.85 12.78
N ILE A 487 -3.98 -13.68 11.70
CA ILE A 487 -4.50 -13.31 10.39
C ILE A 487 -4.43 -14.54 9.48
N ALA A 488 -5.55 -14.91 8.88
CA ALA A 488 -5.68 -16.05 7.99
C ALA A 488 -6.36 -15.65 6.68
N ASP A 489 -5.76 -16.04 5.56
CA ASP A 489 -6.27 -15.72 4.23
C ASP A 489 -7.09 -16.86 3.63
N ILE A 490 -8.02 -16.48 2.75
CA ILE A 490 -8.76 -17.37 1.87
C ILE A 490 -8.52 -16.93 0.43
N GLN A 491 -7.95 -17.82 -0.36
CA GLN A 491 -7.65 -17.61 -1.78
C GLN A 491 -8.67 -18.31 -2.68
N LEU A 492 -8.54 -18.09 -3.99
CA LEU A 492 -9.36 -18.76 -4.99
C LEU A 492 -9.12 -20.28 -4.97
N PRO A 493 -10.20 -21.10 -4.99
CA PRO A 493 -10.06 -22.55 -5.08
C PRO A 493 -9.51 -22.97 -6.45
N ASP A 494 -8.68 -24.02 -6.47
CA ASP A 494 -8.24 -24.69 -7.69
C ASP A 494 -9.37 -25.52 -8.33
N LYS A 495 -9.12 -26.11 -9.53
CA LYS A 495 -10.15 -26.88 -10.27
C LYS A 495 -10.71 -28.01 -9.41
N ASP A 496 -9.83 -28.74 -8.72
CA ASP A 496 -10.19 -29.89 -7.90
C ASP A 496 -11.05 -29.48 -6.69
N THR A 497 -10.68 -28.40 -6.01
CA THR A 497 -11.45 -27.84 -4.90
C THR A 497 -12.81 -27.32 -5.40
N ARG A 498 -12.87 -26.66 -6.56
CA ARG A 498 -14.14 -26.24 -7.18
C ARG A 498 -15.05 -27.42 -7.50
N MET A 499 -14.50 -28.53 -8.02
CA MET A 499 -15.23 -29.78 -8.25
C MET A 499 -15.84 -30.32 -6.96
N GLN A 500 -15.07 -30.37 -5.87
CA GLN A 500 -15.55 -30.85 -4.58
C GLN A 500 -16.62 -29.92 -3.98
N ILE A 501 -16.46 -28.60 -4.13
CA ILE A 501 -17.46 -27.60 -3.74
C ILE A 501 -18.79 -27.86 -4.48
N LEU A 502 -18.75 -28.07 -5.79
CA LEU A 502 -19.96 -28.38 -6.57
C LEU A 502 -20.62 -29.67 -6.06
N LYS A 503 -19.85 -30.74 -5.85
CA LYS A 503 -20.36 -32.02 -5.32
C LYS A 503 -21.02 -31.84 -3.95
N MET A 504 -20.40 -31.08 -3.06
CA MET A 504 -20.97 -30.74 -1.74
C MET A 504 -22.29 -29.97 -1.88
N LYS A 505 -22.32 -28.95 -2.74
CA LYS A 505 -23.52 -28.10 -2.97
C LYS A 505 -24.70 -28.87 -3.56
N ILE A 506 -24.44 -29.86 -4.40
CA ILE A 506 -25.49 -30.72 -4.95
C ILE A 506 -26.04 -31.66 -3.88
N THR A 507 -25.16 -32.20 -3.03
CA THR A 507 -25.54 -33.05 -1.90
C THR A 507 -26.41 -32.28 -0.91
N GLU A 508 -26.01 -31.06 -0.56
CA GLU A 508 -26.77 -30.14 0.31
C GLU A 508 -28.20 -29.89 -0.21
N LYS A 509 -28.37 -29.81 -1.55
CA LYS A 509 -29.67 -29.56 -2.19
C LYS A 509 -30.52 -30.82 -2.40
N GLY A 510 -30.05 -31.99 -1.95
CA GLY A 510 -30.75 -33.27 -2.13
C GLY A 510 -30.80 -33.75 -3.59
N LYS A 511 -30.04 -33.13 -4.51
CA LYS A 511 -30.00 -33.44 -5.95
C LYS A 511 -28.79 -34.29 -6.36
N GLY A 512 -28.11 -34.89 -5.37
CA GLY A 512 -26.83 -35.61 -5.50
C GLY A 512 -26.79 -36.71 -6.57
N LYS A 513 -27.94 -37.21 -7.00
CA LYS A 513 -28.06 -38.36 -7.91
C LYS A 513 -28.40 -38.01 -9.37
N GLU A 514 -28.59 -36.74 -9.71
CA GLU A 514 -29.17 -36.34 -11.02
C GLU A 514 -28.23 -35.56 -11.95
N LEU A 515 -27.02 -35.19 -11.51
CA LEU A 515 -26.08 -34.41 -12.32
C LEU A 515 -24.88 -35.25 -12.81
N ASN A 516 -24.68 -35.27 -14.12
CA ASN A 516 -23.53 -35.93 -14.77
C ASN A 516 -22.21 -35.26 -14.36
N GLU A 517 -21.19 -36.06 -14.02
CA GLU A 517 -19.86 -35.56 -13.63
C GLU A 517 -19.21 -34.67 -14.69
N GLN A 518 -19.47 -34.93 -15.98
CA GLN A 518 -18.99 -34.10 -17.09
C GLN A 518 -19.53 -32.66 -17.03
N VAL A 519 -20.74 -32.46 -16.50
CA VAL A 519 -21.33 -31.13 -16.30
C VAL A 519 -20.61 -30.38 -15.18
N LEU A 520 -20.28 -31.08 -14.09
CA LEU A 520 -19.55 -30.49 -12.97
C LEU A 520 -18.14 -30.11 -13.39
N GLU A 521 -17.48 -30.97 -14.16
CA GLU A 521 -16.17 -30.69 -14.72
C GLU A 521 -16.22 -29.44 -15.60
N TYR A 522 -17.21 -29.36 -16.50
CA TYR A 522 -17.42 -28.19 -17.35
C TYR A 522 -17.60 -26.90 -16.52
N ILE A 523 -18.47 -26.90 -15.51
CA ILE A 523 -18.69 -25.74 -14.62
C ILE A 523 -17.38 -25.37 -13.91
N SER A 524 -16.67 -26.34 -13.34
CA SER A 524 -15.43 -26.12 -12.59
C SER A 524 -14.30 -25.54 -13.46
N GLU A 525 -14.30 -25.85 -14.76
CA GLU A 525 -13.29 -25.41 -15.71
C GLU A 525 -13.57 -24.00 -16.25
N HIS A 526 -14.85 -23.66 -16.44
CA HIS A 526 -15.25 -22.39 -17.05
C HIS A 526 -15.54 -21.29 -16.00
N VAL A 527 -15.94 -21.64 -14.78
CA VAL A 527 -16.22 -20.68 -13.69
C VAL A 527 -15.04 -20.63 -12.71
N LYS A 528 -14.09 -19.70 -12.96
CA LYS A 528 -12.82 -19.59 -12.21
C LYS A 528 -12.78 -18.46 -11.17
N THR A 529 -13.89 -17.78 -10.95
CA THR A 529 -13.95 -16.44 -10.34
C THR A 529 -14.08 -16.43 -8.84
N ASN A 530 -15.13 -17.00 -8.25
CA ASN A 530 -15.33 -17.18 -6.82
C ASN A 530 -16.41 -18.25 -6.56
N VAL A 531 -16.56 -18.68 -5.31
CA VAL A 531 -17.49 -19.77 -4.96
C VAL A 531 -18.95 -19.36 -5.14
N ARG A 532 -19.30 -18.08 -4.97
CA ARG A 532 -20.67 -17.58 -5.20
C ARG A 532 -21.06 -17.71 -6.67
N GLU A 533 -20.17 -17.35 -7.58
CA GLU A 533 -20.42 -17.49 -9.02
C GLU A 533 -20.47 -18.95 -9.46
N LEU A 534 -19.63 -19.81 -8.86
CA LEU A 534 -19.69 -21.25 -9.06
C LEU A 534 -21.05 -21.84 -8.65
N GLU A 535 -21.54 -21.42 -7.47
CA GLU A 535 -22.87 -21.81 -7.00
C GLU A 535 -23.99 -21.21 -7.87
N ALA A 536 -23.84 -19.96 -8.31
CA ALA A 536 -24.82 -19.30 -9.19
C ALA A 536 -24.94 -20.01 -10.55
N ALA A 537 -23.83 -20.44 -11.14
CA ALA A 537 -23.81 -21.22 -12.38
C ALA A 537 -24.54 -22.55 -12.21
N LEU A 538 -24.24 -23.28 -11.13
CA LEU A 538 -24.95 -24.51 -10.79
C LEU A 538 -26.46 -24.28 -10.59
N ASN A 539 -26.83 -23.23 -9.86
CA ASN A 539 -28.23 -22.88 -9.60
C ASN A 539 -28.97 -22.53 -10.88
N ARG A 540 -28.34 -21.77 -11.79
CA ARG A 540 -28.90 -21.39 -13.08
C ARG A 540 -29.20 -22.63 -13.91
N LEU A 541 -28.25 -23.57 -13.99
CA LEU A 541 -28.44 -24.81 -14.74
C LEU A 541 -29.58 -25.66 -14.17
N ILE A 542 -29.63 -25.81 -12.84
CA ILE A 542 -30.69 -26.55 -12.15
C ILE A 542 -32.06 -25.88 -12.37
N ALA A 543 -32.13 -24.55 -12.27
CA ALA A 543 -33.36 -23.80 -12.47
C ALA A 543 -33.86 -23.89 -13.91
N PHE A 544 -32.96 -23.76 -14.88
CA PHE A 544 -33.29 -23.86 -16.31
C PHE A 544 -33.84 -25.24 -16.66
N SER A 545 -33.17 -26.31 -16.21
CA SER A 545 -33.65 -27.69 -16.38
C SER A 545 -35.02 -27.90 -15.74
N ALA A 546 -35.25 -27.38 -14.53
CA ALA A 546 -36.53 -27.52 -13.85
C ALA A 546 -37.68 -26.79 -14.57
N VAL A 547 -37.42 -25.60 -15.13
CA VAL A 547 -38.42 -24.80 -15.87
C VAL A 547 -38.72 -25.41 -17.24
N MET A 548 -37.67 -25.78 -17.98
CA MET A 548 -37.78 -26.31 -19.35
C MET A 548 -38.12 -27.81 -19.36
N LYS A 549 -38.07 -28.48 -18.21
CA LYS A 549 -38.24 -29.93 -18.04
C LYS A 549 -37.28 -30.74 -18.93
N LEU A 550 -36.04 -30.25 -19.04
CA LEU A 550 -34.96 -30.90 -19.78
C LEU A 550 -34.02 -31.62 -18.82
N GLU A 551 -33.44 -32.75 -19.23
CA GLU A 551 -32.40 -33.41 -18.46
C GLU A 551 -31.11 -32.58 -18.45
N ILE A 552 -30.37 -32.63 -17.35
CA ILE A 552 -29.11 -31.89 -17.24
C ILE A 552 -27.98 -32.71 -17.87
N ASP A 553 -27.62 -32.33 -19.10
CA ASP A 553 -26.46 -32.87 -19.82
C ASP A 553 -25.41 -31.78 -20.14
N LEU A 554 -24.29 -32.20 -20.73
CA LEU A 554 -23.21 -31.30 -21.10
C LEU A 554 -23.64 -30.28 -22.17
N GLN A 555 -24.58 -30.63 -23.04
CA GLN A 555 -25.04 -29.75 -24.11
C GLN A 555 -25.89 -28.62 -23.52
N LEU A 556 -26.80 -28.94 -22.61
CA LEU A 556 -27.58 -27.97 -21.85
C LEU A 556 -26.66 -27.08 -20.99
N ALA A 557 -25.66 -27.67 -20.34
CA ALA A 557 -24.67 -26.91 -19.58
C ALA A 557 -23.92 -25.92 -20.47
N LYS A 558 -23.51 -26.34 -21.67
CA LYS A 558 -22.91 -25.45 -22.66
C LYS A 558 -23.87 -24.37 -23.13
N GLU A 559 -25.14 -24.67 -23.36
CA GLU A 559 -26.14 -23.69 -23.79
C GLU A 559 -26.41 -22.64 -22.71
N VAL A 560 -26.72 -23.08 -21.49
CA VAL A 560 -27.10 -22.23 -20.35
C VAL A 560 -25.93 -21.43 -19.78
N LEU A 561 -24.71 -21.99 -19.88
CA LEU A 561 -23.48 -21.39 -19.36
C LEU A 561 -22.56 -20.90 -20.50
N SER A 562 -23.01 -20.94 -21.76
CA SER A 562 -22.34 -20.26 -22.87
C SER A 562 -22.33 -18.75 -22.61
N PRO A 563 -21.39 -18.00 -23.22
CA PRO A 563 -21.06 -16.64 -22.80
C PRO A 563 -22.14 -15.58 -23.02
N THR A 564 -23.39 -15.94 -23.30
CA THR A 564 -24.46 -14.97 -23.48
C THR A 564 -24.81 -14.24 -22.18
N ILE A 565 -24.53 -14.79 -20.98
CA ILE A 565 -24.88 -14.08 -19.73
C ILE A 565 -23.94 -14.45 -18.56
N THR A 566 -22.66 -14.04 -18.56
CA THR A 566 -21.95 -13.74 -17.29
C THR A 566 -20.65 -12.98 -17.49
N SER A 567 -20.61 -11.82 -16.83
CA SER A 567 -19.46 -10.95 -16.62
C SER A 567 -18.28 -11.69 -15.95
N THR A 568 -17.39 -12.26 -16.75
CA THR A 568 -15.92 -12.25 -16.54
C THR A 568 -15.24 -12.71 -17.83
N ALA A 569 -14.70 -11.76 -18.58
CA ALA A 569 -13.71 -12.06 -19.62
C ALA A 569 -12.60 -11.00 -19.54
N SER A 570 -11.39 -11.51 -19.35
CA SER A 570 -10.13 -10.89 -19.73
C SER A 570 -10.16 -10.44 -21.20
N PRO A 571 -9.26 -9.53 -21.61
CA PRO A 571 -9.33 -8.86 -22.91
C PRO A 571 -8.85 -9.80 -24.01
N GLU A 572 -9.76 -10.60 -24.56
CA GLU A 572 -9.59 -11.21 -25.87
C GLU A 572 -10.68 -10.68 -26.80
N ALA A 573 -10.23 -10.20 -27.96
CA ALA A 573 -10.96 -9.38 -28.91
C ALA A 573 -12.29 -10.04 -29.35
N LEU A 574 -13.41 -9.49 -28.87
CA LEU A 574 -14.69 -9.62 -29.59
C LEU A 574 -14.61 -8.68 -30.80
N GLN A 575 -14.62 -9.26 -32.00
CA GLN A 575 -14.85 -8.51 -33.23
C GLN A 575 -16.28 -7.98 -33.22
N PHE A 576 -16.42 -6.70 -32.85
CA PHE A 576 -17.68 -5.98 -32.98
C PHE A 576 -17.82 -5.48 -34.42
N ASP A 577 -18.64 -6.15 -35.23
CA ASP A 577 -19.07 -5.65 -36.55
C ASP A 577 -20.31 -4.74 -36.40
N ILE A 578 -20.24 -3.79 -35.44
CA ILE A 578 -21.27 -2.76 -35.24
C ILE A 578 -20.70 -1.45 -35.78
N ASP A 579 -21.28 -0.98 -36.88
CA ASP A 579 -20.88 0.27 -37.51
C ASP A 579 -21.64 1.44 -36.86
N ILE A 580 -20.96 2.14 -35.95
CA ILE A 580 -21.47 3.39 -35.36
C ILE A 580 -21.14 4.54 -36.31
N MET A 581 -22.18 5.26 -36.71
CA MET A 581 -22.07 6.41 -37.61
C MET A 581 -21.95 7.74 -36.84
N PRO A 582 -21.13 8.70 -37.32
CA PRO A 582 -21.12 10.09 -36.83
C PRO A 582 -22.50 10.73 -36.95
N GLY A 583 -22.92 11.49 -35.94
CA GLY A 583 -24.22 12.17 -35.92
C GLY A 583 -25.39 11.31 -35.43
N HIS A 584 -25.16 10.02 -35.19
CA HIS A 584 -26.20 9.10 -34.72
C HIS A 584 -26.19 8.93 -33.19
N SER A 585 -27.35 8.57 -32.66
CA SER A 585 -27.59 8.36 -31.23
C SER A 585 -28.08 6.93 -30.98
N TYR A 586 -27.34 6.19 -30.14
CA TYR A 586 -27.57 4.78 -29.89
C TYR A 586 -28.01 4.48 -28.46
N LEU A 587 -29.01 3.63 -28.32
CA LEU A 587 -29.46 3.07 -27.03
C LEU A 587 -28.94 1.64 -26.90
N ILE A 588 -28.24 1.37 -25.80
CA ILE A 588 -27.64 0.07 -25.49
C ILE A 588 -28.30 -0.50 -24.23
N GLU A 589 -28.97 -1.63 -24.40
CA GLU A 589 -29.58 -2.37 -23.29
C GLU A 589 -28.56 -3.31 -22.64
N GLU A 590 -28.10 -2.98 -21.42
CA GLU A 590 -27.17 -3.81 -20.65
C GLU A 590 -27.24 -3.48 -19.14
N GLU A 591 -27.07 -4.47 -18.25
CA GLU A 591 -27.17 -4.22 -16.78
C GLU A 591 -26.07 -3.31 -16.22
N ARG A 592 -24.90 -3.30 -16.86
CA ARG A 592 -23.76 -2.44 -16.53
C ARG A 592 -23.11 -2.04 -17.84
N PRO A 593 -22.53 -0.84 -17.97
CA PRO A 593 -22.03 -0.29 -19.23
C PRO A 593 -20.72 -0.96 -19.69
N ILE A 594 -20.68 -2.30 -19.81
CA ILE A 594 -19.48 -3.05 -20.15
C ILE A 594 -19.28 -3.06 -21.66
N GLN A 595 -20.32 -3.34 -22.42
CA GLN A 595 -20.26 -3.36 -23.88
C GLN A 595 -20.19 -1.94 -24.43
N SER A 596 -20.93 -0.99 -23.84
CA SER A 596 -20.78 0.43 -24.17
C SER A 596 -19.35 0.91 -23.97
N ASN A 597 -18.70 0.57 -22.85
CA ASN A 597 -17.30 0.95 -22.60
C ASN A 597 -16.33 0.32 -23.60
N ARG A 598 -16.52 -0.95 -23.97
CA ARG A 598 -15.68 -1.59 -25.00
C ARG A 598 -15.80 -0.91 -26.35
N LEU A 599 -17.03 -0.56 -26.74
CA LEU A 599 -17.31 0.10 -28.01
C LEU A 599 -16.76 1.54 -28.04
N LEU A 600 -16.86 2.25 -26.92
CA LEU A 600 -16.20 3.54 -26.70
C LEU A 600 -14.68 3.42 -26.91
N MET A 601 -14.03 2.45 -26.28
CA MET A 601 -12.57 2.26 -26.41
C MET A 601 -12.15 1.91 -27.83
N LYS A 602 -12.91 1.03 -28.52
CA LYS A 602 -12.65 0.70 -29.93
C LYS A 602 -12.68 1.97 -30.82
N LYS A 603 -13.65 2.86 -30.61
CA LYS A 603 -13.73 4.12 -31.36
C LYS A 603 -12.60 5.08 -31.02
N ILE A 604 -12.15 5.10 -29.77
CA ILE A 604 -10.97 5.88 -29.39
C ILE A 604 -9.71 5.36 -30.09
N GLU A 605 -9.55 4.05 -30.21
CA GLU A 605 -8.48 3.43 -31.00
C GLU A 605 -8.57 3.77 -32.51
N GLU A 606 -9.79 3.92 -33.04
CA GLU A 606 -10.07 4.41 -34.41
C GLU A 606 -9.86 5.94 -34.56
N GLY A 607 -9.44 6.65 -33.50
CA GLY A 607 -9.06 8.07 -33.52
C GLY A 607 -10.14 9.04 -33.06
N TYR A 608 -11.25 8.56 -32.47
CA TYR A 608 -12.24 9.42 -31.83
C TYR A 608 -11.74 9.92 -30.47
N LYS A 609 -12.20 11.10 -30.05
CA LYS A 609 -12.08 11.54 -28.66
C LYS A 609 -13.28 11.03 -27.87
N GLY A 610 -13.05 10.50 -26.67
CA GLY A 610 -14.10 9.93 -25.83
C GLY A 610 -14.43 10.78 -24.61
N LEU A 611 -15.71 10.94 -24.32
CA LEU A 611 -16.25 11.44 -23.05
C LEU A 611 -17.19 10.39 -22.45
N GLU A 612 -17.00 10.04 -21.20
CA GLU A 612 -17.87 9.11 -20.47
C GLU A 612 -18.44 9.80 -19.23
N VAL A 613 -19.76 9.85 -19.13
CA VAL A 613 -20.49 10.23 -17.92
C VAL A 613 -21.04 8.94 -17.32
N THR A 614 -20.56 8.52 -16.15
CA THR A 614 -20.92 7.21 -15.58
C THR A 614 -21.12 7.27 -14.07
N ARG A 615 -21.95 6.35 -13.55
CA ARG A 615 -22.08 6.09 -12.11
C ARG A 615 -20.97 5.20 -11.56
N MET A 616 -20.23 4.52 -12.43
CA MET A 616 -19.07 3.72 -12.04
C MET A 616 -17.94 4.61 -11.54
N ASN A 617 -17.15 4.10 -10.59
CA ASN A 617 -15.99 4.84 -10.11
C ASN A 617 -14.96 4.97 -11.26
N PRO A 618 -14.47 6.17 -11.61
CA PRO A 618 -13.53 6.36 -12.71
C PRO A 618 -12.27 5.51 -12.61
N HIS A 619 -11.74 5.28 -11.40
CA HIS A 619 -10.60 4.38 -11.22
C HIS A 619 -10.90 2.95 -11.68
N GLN A 620 -12.10 2.43 -11.36
CA GLN A 620 -12.51 1.08 -11.76
C GLN A 620 -12.70 0.97 -13.28
N VAL A 621 -13.23 2.01 -13.90
CA VAL A 621 -13.37 2.08 -15.36
C VAL A 621 -11.98 2.06 -16.01
N ARG A 622 -11.04 2.89 -15.54
CA ARG A 622 -9.67 2.94 -16.07
C ARG A 622 -8.90 1.65 -15.87
N GLU A 623 -9.02 1.02 -14.70
CA GLU A 623 -8.40 -0.26 -14.40
C GLU A 623 -8.91 -1.39 -15.32
N LYS A 624 -10.21 -1.35 -15.66
CA LYS A 624 -10.86 -2.41 -16.43
C LYS A 624 -10.73 -2.26 -17.94
N PHE A 625 -10.73 -1.03 -18.45
CA PHE A 625 -10.79 -0.76 -19.89
C PHE A 625 -9.58 0.01 -20.44
N GLY A 626 -8.71 0.56 -19.60
CA GLY A 626 -7.54 1.35 -20.00
C GLY A 626 -7.93 2.68 -20.65
N SER A 627 -8.03 3.77 -19.88
CA SER A 627 -8.67 4.99 -20.43
C SER A 627 -7.71 6.01 -21.05
N LEU A 628 -8.03 6.40 -22.29
CA LEU A 628 -7.70 7.69 -22.92
C LEU A 628 -8.92 8.64 -23.00
N ALA A 629 -10.11 8.18 -22.56
CA ALA A 629 -11.34 8.97 -22.50
C ALA A 629 -11.34 9.91 -21.29
N GLU A 630 -11.98 11.08 -21.45
CA GLU A 630 -12.34 11.93 -20.32
C GLU A 630 -13.52 11.30 -19.58
N ILE A 631 -13.36 11.01 -18.28
CA ILE A 631 -14.41 10.37 -17.47
C ILE A 631 -14.92 11.37 -16.44
N LEU A 632 -16.23 11.61 -16.46
CA LEU A 632 -16.98 12.41 -15.50
C LEU A 632 -17.78 11.49 -14.59
N TRP A 633 -17.43 11.47 -13.31
CA TRP A 633 -18.16 10.67 -12.34
C TRP A 633 -19.47 11.34 -11.98
N LEU A 634 -20.60 10.74 -12.37
CA LEU A 634 -21.92 11.24 -12.05
C LEU A 634 -22.20 11.02 -10.56
N THR A 635 -22.13 12.06 -9.73
CA THR A 635 -22.32 11.97 -8.27
C THR A 635 -22.58 13.35 -7.67
N ASP A 636 -23.35 13.40 -6.57
CA ASP A 636 -23.57 14.62 -5.77
C ASP A 636 -22.39 14.97 -4.85
N LYS A 637 -21.34 14.16 -4.85
CA LYS A 637 -20.16 14.35 -4.01
C LYS A 637 -18.98 14.82 -4.83
N ASP A 638 -18.40 15.95 -4.44
CA ASP A 638 -17.14 16.41 -5.02
C ASP A 638 -15.99 15.45 -4.68
N SER A 639 -15.16 15.16 -5.66
CA SER A 639 -13.93 14.37 -5.51
C SER A 639 -12.72 15.28 -5.68
N GLN A 640 -11.71 15.12 -4.82
CA GLN A 640 -10.44 15.84 -4.95
C GLN A 640 -9.52 15.21 -6.00
N THR A 641 -9.79 13.96 -6.40
CA THR A 641 -8.91 13.17 -7.27
C THR A 641 -9.51 12.88 -8.64
N GLU A 642 -10.84 12.98 -8.77
CA GLU A 642 -11.58 12.65 -10.00
C GLU A 642 -12.47 13.82 -10.41
N LYS A 643 -12.70 13.97 -11.71
CA LYS A 643 -13.70 14.91 -12.21
C LYS A 643 -15.10 14.37 -11.89
N THR A 644 -15.90 15.17 -11.22
CA THR A 644 -17.27 14.83 -10.82
C THR A 644 -18.27 15.74 -11.51
N VAL A 645 -19.46 15.23 -11.78
CA VAL A 645 -20.61 15.99 -12.27
C VAL A 645 -21.84 15.62 -11.45
N SER A 646 -22.56 16.63 -10.96
CA SER A 646 -23.82 16.43 -10.25
C SER A 646 -24.92 15.97 -11.23
N PRO A 647 -26.00 15.32 -10.77
CA PRO A 647 -27.13 14.90 -11.60
C PRO A 647 -28.01 16.09 -12.05
N SER A 648 -27.40 17.22 -12.39
CA SER A 648 -28.06 18.34 -13.07
C SER A 648 -28.01 18.09 -14.58
N LEU A 649 -29.20 17.95 -15.19
CA LEU A 649 -29.34 17.74 -16.62
C LEU A 649 -28.76 18.93 -17.42
N GLU A 650 -28.89 20.14 -16.90
CA GLU A 650 -28.34 21.36 -17.51
C GLU A 650 -26.80 21.37 -17.48
N MET A 651 -26.19 20.97 -16.36
CA MET A 651 -24.73 20.90 -16.24
C MET A 651 -24.15 19.81 -17.15
N ILE A 652 -24.78 18.63 -17.18
CA ILE A 652 -24.35 17.53 -18.05
C ILE A 652 -24.50 17.94 -19.52
N MET A 653 -25.60 18.59 -19.90
CA MET A 653 -25.79 19.13 -21.25
C MET A 653 -24.65 20.09 -21.62
N HIS A 654 -24.37 21.07 -20.76
CA HIS A 654 -23.34 22.07 -21.02
C HIS A 654 -21.94 21.45 -21.23
N LEU A 655 -21.58 20.45 -20.42
CA LEU A 655 -20.29 19.75 -20.56
C LEU A 655 -20.20 18.95 -21.86
N ILE A 656 -21.31 18.35 -22.30
CA ILE A 656 -21.37 17.60 -23.55
C ILE A 656 -21.31 18.55 -24.76
N GLU A 657 -22.02 19.67 -24.73
CA GLU A 657 -21.94 20.74 -25.75
C GLU A 657 -20.50 21.29 -25.83
N GLU A 658 -19.87 21.57 -24.68
CA GLU A 658 -18.49 22.05 -24.62
C GLU A 658 -17.50 21.04 -25.20
N PHE A 659 -17.73 19.74 -24.95
CA PHE A 659 -16.94 18.66 -25.54
C PHE A 659 -17.10 18.63 -27.06
N ASN A 660 -18.34 18.61 -27.57
CA ASN A 660 -18.63 18.57 -29.01
C ASN A 660 -18.01 19.78 -29.75
N LEU A 661 -18.06 20.98 -29.19
CA LEU A 661 -17.44 22.17 -29.76
C LEU A 661 -15.91 22.06 -29.94
N LYS A 662 -15.24 21.23 -29.12
CA LYS A 662 -13.78 21.05 -29.14
C LYS A 662 -13.33 19.82 -29.92
N THR A 663 -14.25 19.02 -30.45
CA THR A 663 -13.96 17.73 -31.05
C THR A 663 -14.62 17.57 -32.41
N GLU A 664 -13.82 17.37 -33.46
CA GLU A 664 -14.34 17.04 -34.79
C GLU A 664 -14.82 15.59 -34.91
N LYS A 665 -14.33 14.68 -34.06
CA LYS A 665 -14.76 13.28 -33.98
C LYS A 665 -14.91 12.88 -32.52
N GLY A 666 -16.06 13.19 -31.94
CA GLY A 666 -16.38 12.86 -30.56
C GLY A 666 -17.21 11.58 -30.45
N ILE A 667 -17.06 10.87 -29.34
CA ILE A 667 -17.98 9.81 -28.92
C ILE A 667 -18.28 10.01 -27.44
N VAL A 668 -19.57 10.09 -27.11
CA VAL A 668 -20.04 10.35 -25.76
C VAL A 668 -20.85 9.17 -25.26
N LEU A 669 -20.43 8.61 -24.12
CA LEU A 669 -21.16 7.57 -23.41
C LEU A 669 -21.82 8.16 -22.17
N LEU A 670 -23.15 8.08 -22.10
CA LEU A 670 -23.93 8.41 -20.92
C LEU A 670 -24.48 7.15 -20.25
N ASP A 671 -23.97 6.85 -19.07
CA ASP A 671 -24.42 5.82 -18.15
C ASP A 671 -25.04 6.45 -16.89
N GLY A 672 -26.00 5.74 -16.29
CA GLY A 672 -26.68 6.20 -15.07
C GLY A 672 -28.00 6.91 -15.30
N LEU A 673 -28.70 6.63 -16.41
CA LEU A 673 -30.07 7.12 -16.65
C LEU A 673 -31.00 6.90 -15.46
N GLN A 674 -30.93 5.73 -14.81
CA GLN A 674 -31.72 5.43 -13.61
C GLN A 674 -31.52 6.49 -12.51
N TYR A 675 -30.27 6.92 -12.31
CA TYR A 675 -29.92 7.92 -11.31
C TYR A 675 -30.45 9.31 -11.69
N LEU A 676 -30.37 9.68 -12.96
CA LEU A 676 -30.94 10.94 -13.47
C LEU A 676 -32.46 10.97 -13.32
N ILE A 677 -33.14 9.86 -13.64
CA ILE A 677 -34.59 9.72 -13.51
C ILE A 677 -34.99 9.84 -12.04
N SER A 678 -34.26 9.18 -11.12
CA SER A 678 -34.58 9.24 -9.69
C SER A 678 -34.41 10.63 -9.08
N ASN A 679 -33.55 11.48 -9.64
CA ASN A 679 -33.30 12.84 -9.16
C ASN A 679 -34.19 13.91 -9.82
N THR A 680 -34.84 13.59 -10.94
CA THR A 680 -35.69 14.54 -11.68
C THR A 680 -37.08 13.94 -11.94
N SER A 681 -37.29 13.40 -13.14
CA SER A 681 -38.42 12.57 -13.54
C SER A 681 -38.12 11.96 -14.90
N PHE A 682 -38.85 10.90 -15.28
CA PHE A 682 -38.70 10.32 -16.62
C PHE A 682 -38.96 11.36 -17.72
N GLU A 683 -39.99 12.22 -17.58
CA GLU A 683 -40.28 13.28 -18.55
C GLU A 683 -39.18 14.34 -18.63
N GLY A 684 -38.53 14.66 -17.50
CA GLY A 684 -37.37 15.55 -17.47
C GLY A 684 -36.19 14.97 -18.23
N VAL A 685 -35.85 13.70 -17.95
CA VAL A 685 -34.76 12.99 -18.63
C VAL A 685 -35.06 12.76 -20.11
N LEU A 686 -36.31 12.46 -20.48
CA LEU A 686 -36.71 12.31 -21.88
C LEU A 686 -36.52 13.61 -22.67
N ARG A 687 -36.90 14.77 -22.10
CA ARG A 687 -36.64 16.07 -22.73
C ARG A 687 -35.15 16.36 -22.86
N PHE A 688 -34.36 15.97 -21.86
CA PHE A 688 -32.90 16.08 -21.91
C PHE A 688 -32.28 15.19 -23.00
N ILE A 689 -32.71 13.92 -23.12
CA ILE A 689 -32.26 13.01 -24.17
C ILE A 689 -32.62 13.55 -25.55
N ARG A 690 -33.84 14.05 -25.76
CA ARG A 690 -34.24 14.65 -27.05
C ARG A 690 -33.32 15.81 -27.45
N ARG A 691 -33.02 16.70 -26.50
CA ARG A 691 -32.07 17.79 -26.76
C ARG A 691 -30.66 17.28 -27.08
N LEU A 692 -30.20 16.20 -26.43
CA LEU A 692 -28.93 15.57 -26.79
C LEU A 692 -28.99 14.98 -28.20
N ILE A 693 -30.07 14.31 -28.57
CA ILE A 693 -30.22 13.76 -29.92
C ILE A 693 -30.17 14.88 -30.96
N ASP A 694 -30.86 16.00 -30.71
CA ASP A 694 -30.83 17.17 -31.59
C ASP A 694 -29.39 17.73 -31.74
N GLU A 695 -28.68 17.93 -30.63
CA GLU A 695 -27.28 18.39 -30.61
C GLU A 695 -26.35 17.44 -31.39
N PHE A 696 -26.49 16.13 -31.20
CA PHE A 696 -25.61 15.17 -31.86
C PHE A 696 -25.93 15.01 -33.34
N SER A 697 -27.21 15.15 -33.73
CA SER A 697 -27.64 15.07 -35.13
C SER A 697 -27.05 16.18 -36.01
N GLU A 698 -26.71 17.33 -35.41
CA GLU A 698 -26.03 18.45 -36.09
C GLU A 698 -24.50 18.37 -36.01
N SER A 699 -23.97 17.43 -35.22
CA SER A 699 -22.53 17.25 -34.96
C SER A 699 -21.95 16.05 -35.72
N SER A 700 -20.62 16.00 -35.82
CA SER A 700 -19.88 14.81 -36.24
C SER A 700 -19.53 13.86 -35.08
N SER A 701 -20.12 14.09 -33.90
CA SER A 701 -19.99 13.24 -32.73
C SER A 701 -21.09 12.18 -32.68
N THR A 702 -20.85 11.12 -31.92
CA THR A 702 -21.84 10.05 -31.69
C THR A 702 -22.23 10.00 -30.22
N LEU A 703 -23.53 9.85 -29.94
CA LEU A 703 -24.06 9.61 -28.61
C LEU A 703 -24.37 8.13 -28.39
N MET A 704 -23.94 7.60 -27.26
CA MET A 704 -24.32 6.28 -26.76
C MET A 704 -24.91 6.41 -25.36
N ILE A 705 -26.05 5.78 -25.13
CA ILE A 705 -26.72 5.75 -23.84
C ILE A 705 -26.88 4.31 -23.38
N SER A 706 -26.34 3.99 -22.22
CA SER A 706 -26.48 2.67 -21.60
C SER A 706 -27.66 2.64 -20.63
N ILE A 707 -28.49 1.60 -20.73
CA ILE A 707 -29.64 1.42 -19.83
C ILE A 707 -29.77 -0.03 -19.36
N SER A 708 -29.95 -0.22 -18.04
CA SER A 708 -30.21 -1.54 -17.47
C SER A 708 -31.62 -2.02 -17.84
N PRO A 709 -31.78 -3.26 -18.35
CA PRO A 709 -33.07 -3.90 -18.49
C PRO A 709 -33.84 -3.83 -17.16
N GLY A 710 -35.09 -3.38 -17.20
CA GLY A 710 -35.94 -3.21 -16.00
C GLY A 710 -35.83 -1.85 -15.29
N THR A 711 -34.98 -0.92 -15.76
CA THR A 711 -34.93 0.46 -15.23
C THR A 711 -36.23 1.23 -15.48
N LEU A 712 -36.85 0.98 -16.63
CA LEU A 712 -38.02 1.68 -17.12
C LEU A 712 -39.21 0.75 -17.24
N LYS A 713 -40.42 1.30 -17.11
CA LYS A 713 -41.62 0.58 -17.49
C LYS A 713 -41.56 0.29 -19.00
N SER A 714 -42.17 -0.80 -19.43
CA SER A 714 -42.20 -1.19 -20.85
C SER A 714 -42.64 -0.06 -21.78
N GLN A 715 -43.61 0.77 -21.35
CA GLN A 715 -44.06 1.94 -22.12
C GLN A 715 -43.00 3.05 -22.23
N GLU A 716 -42.25 3.31 -21.17
CA GLU A 716 -41.19 4.33 -21.11
C GLU A 716 -39.97 3.90 -21.95
N LEU A 717 -39.61 2.62 -21.89
CA LEU A 717 -38.56 2.04 -22.72
C LEU A 717 -38.94 2.13 -24.20
N SER A 718 -40.16 1.75 -24.58
CA SER A 718 -40.64 1.87 -25.96
C SER A 718 -40.70 3.32 -26.47
N ILE A 719 -40.76 4.33 -25.59
CA ILE A 719 -40.63 5.74 -26.01
C ILE A 719 -39.18 6.02 -26.35
N LEU A 720 -38.20 5.64 -25.52
CA LEU A 720 -36.78 5.86 -25.80
C LEU A 720 -36.29 5.08 -27.03
N GLU A 721 -36.73 3.83 -27.18
CA GLU A 721 -36.45 2.98 -28.35
C GLU A 721 -36.94 3.59 -29.68
N ARG A 722 -37.90 4.53 -29.64
CA ARG A 722 -38.37 5.25 -30.84
C ARG A 722 -37.55 6.49 -31.16
N GLU A 723 -36.80 7.01 -30.19
CA GLU A 723 -36.01 8.23 -30.35
C GLU A 723 -34.56 7.91 -30.78
N MET A 724 -34.09 6.67 -30.54
CA MET A 724 -32.69 6.27 -30.73
C MET A 724 -32.55 4.94 -31.45
N GLU A 725 -31.40 4.72 -32.10
CA GLU A 725 -31.07 3.43 -32.72
C GLU A 725 -30.67 2.40 -31.65
N ILE A 726 -31.28 1.22 -31.69
CA ILE A 726 -31.04 0.20 -30.66
C ILE A 726 -29.89 -0.70 -31.07
N ILE A 727 -28.88 -0.80 -30.19
CA ILE A 727 -27.82 -1.80 -30.31
C ILE A 727 -28.11 -2.91 -29.30
N LYS A 728 -28.33 -4.13 -29.83
CA LYS A 728 -28.47 -5.35 -29.02
C LYS A 728 -27.24 -6.21 -29.21
N PHE A 729 -26.52 -6.47 -28.13
CA PHE A 729 -25.42 -7.43 -28.11
C PHE A 729 -26.02 -8.83 -27.92
N SER A 730 -25.84 -9.69 -28.91
CA SER A 730 -26.29 -11.10 -28.91
C SER A 730 -25.32 -12.04 -28.23
#